data_AF-A0A1H5ZBU8-F1
#
_entry.id   AF-A0A1H5ZBU8-F1
#
_cell.length_a   1.000
_cell.length_b   1.000
_cell.length_c   1.000
_cell.angle_alpha   90.00
_cell.angle_beta   90.00
_cell.angle_gamma   90.00
#
_symmetry.space_group_name_H-M   'P 1'
#
loop_
_entity.id
_entity.type
_entity.pdbx_description
1 polymer ?
#
loop_
_entity_poly.entity_id
_entity_poly.type
_entity_poly.pdbx_seq_one_letter_code
_entity_poly.pdbx_strand_id
1 'polypeptide(L)'
;MARIGRLAPVWVIALLAALLAVGVSPAHAAASTTITVDGSKGGRTFDGIGAISGGGGNSRLLTDYPAAQQSQILDYLFTPDYGADLQILKAEIGGDANSTDGSEPSIEHSKGTVNCNAGYEFWLMKQAKARNPAIKLYGLAWAAPGWISGGFWSTDTINYLISWLGCAKQDGLSIDYLGGWNERGHDVNWYIQLRSALNAAGYSGVQIVGDDSGWGVADDMASNSAFNNAVQVIGAHYPCQGGDGGNADTCSSTANAKNNGKPLWASENGSLDMNSGAPALIRSITRGYVDADMTAYLNWPLVAAIYPNLPYATVGLATAGSPWSGNYSIGENTWATAQVTQFAQPGWTFIDSASGYLNGAESNGSYVTLKSPNGKDYSTVLETTTATAAQTATFTVQGGLGTGAVHVWATDVNHPSSATDFVHTQDITPAADGTYSLTMQPGYIYTASTTTGQGKGTATAPAAHALALPYSDNFDNDATSTEATYLSDMQGSYEVQPCASGRSGQCVQQMAPVKPIEWQDDSDAYSLIGDPTWSNYTVSSDVDLRQAGTVELLGRANTQNRPQSHQAAYEVRLSDSGAWSIAKNTSAGNLSTLASGTHASIGLNTWHTLSLGFSGDQITAKLDGATLGTVADNSYQSGQVGIGVVGYQTDQFDNLSVTPNAAGNISGFLKDANSGLCADVTGLSQNNNTPVELWDCNGGANQSWTATPAKQLQVSGTKCLDAAAAGTANGTAVQIYDCNGTAAQQWTVNADGSVVNTGSGKCLDATGGSTATGTLLELWDCNGGANQTWARGNTTGPLKGEGSGRCVDVPAASQDNGTKPALWDCNGANNQAWTSTATDQLTVYDTKCLEVIGAGTTDGTGVQINACNGSAAQQWRVRADGTVVNTGSGKCLDVTGAGTADNTPLEIWTCNGGSNQSWSRT
;
A
#
# COMPACT_ATOMS: atom_id res chain seq x y z
N MET A 1 38.21 55.17 53.10
CA MET A 1 36.94 55.69 52.55
C MET A 1 36.40 54.62 51.61
N ALA A 2 35.64 53.61 52.01
CA ALA A 2 34.37 53.54 52.76
C ALA A 2 33.17 54.14 52.00
N ARG A 3 32.10 53.31 51.91
CA ARG A 3 30.68 53.57 51.53
C ARG A 3 30.29 53.17 50.10
N ILE A 4 29.15 52.56 49.80
CA ILE A 4 27.87 52.11 50.45
C ILE A 4 27.21 51.25 49.34
N GLY A 5 26.49 50.13 49.50
CA GLY A 5 25.65 49.58 50.56
C GLY A 5 24.27 49.25 49.97
N ARG A 6 23.72 48.05 50.23
CA ARG A 6 22.28 47.63 50.24
C ARG A 6 22.24 46.10 50.43
N LEU A 7 21.87 45.60 51.62
CA LEU A 7 20.51 45.24 52.07
C LEU A 7 20.01 43.90 51.48
N ALA A 8 19.87 42.90 52.37
CA ALA A 8 19.24 41.60 52.14
C ALA A 8 17.70 41.73 51.98
N PRO A 9 16.96 40.64 51.62
CA PRO A 9 16.46 39.78 52.70
C PRO A 9 16.33 38.28 52.37
N VAL A 10 16.96 37.44 53.21
CA VAL A 10 16.36 36.39 54.07
C VAL A 10 15.02 35.74 53.60
N TRP A 11 14.94 35.23 52.37
CA TRP A 11 13.87 34.30 51.96
C TRP A 11 14.37 32.97 51.40
N VAL A 12 15.69 32.75 51.32
CA VAL A 12 16.26 31.57 50.65
C VAL A 12 16.57 30.42 51.62
N ILE A 13 16.70 30.68 52.93
CA ILE A 13 17.12 29.64 53.89
C ILE A 13 15.93 28.81 54.42
N ALA A 14 14.69 29.28 54.29
CA ALA A 14 13.51 28.50 54.65
C ALA A 14 13.03 27.54 53.53
N LEU A 15 13.43 27.77 52.28
CA LEU A 15 13.10 26.89 51.14
C LEU A 15 14.08 25.72 50.98
N LEU A 16 15.31 25.84 51.49
CA LEU A 16 16.32 24.77 51.44
C LEU A 16 16.13 23.66 52.49
N ALA A 17 15.28 23.88 53.51
CA ALA A 17 14.88 22.83 54.47
C ALA A 17 13.60 22.08 54.08
N ALA A 18 12.86 22.57 53.06
CA ALA A 18 11.69 21.88 52.48
C ALA A 18 12.04 21.05 51.23
N LEU A 19 13.28 21.15 50.73
CA LEU A 19 13.79 20.42 49.55
C LEU A 19 14.63 19.17 49.90
N LEU A 20 14.66 18.76 51.17
CA LEU A 20 15.35 17.54 51.64
C LEU A 20 14.41 16.49 52.25
N ALA A 21 13.09 16.68 52.13
CA ALA A 21 12.17 15.56 52.19
C ALA A 21 12.17 14.90 50.81
N VAL A 22 13.16 14.05 50.57
CA VAL A 22 13.02 12.97 49.59
C VAL A 22 11.84 12.16 50.10
N GLY A 23 10.66 12.46 49.58
CA GLY A 23 9.54 11.55 49.65
C GLY A 23 10.03 10.29 48.98
N VAL A 24 10.46 9.32 49.79
CA VAL A 24 10.53 7.94 49.36
C VAL A 24 9.08 7.61 49.05
N SER A 25 8.69 7.78 47.78
CA SER A 25 7.47 7.18 47.28
C SER A 25 7.52 5.74 47.76
N PRO A 26 6.47 5.22 48.43
CA PRO A 26 6.48 3.83 48.83
C PRO A 26 6.85 3.02 47.59
N ALA A 27 7.88 2.19 47.71
CA ALA A 27 8.23 1.23 46.65
C ALA A 27 6.93 0.52 46.33
N HIS A 28 6.36 0.77 45.15
CA HIS A 28 5.20 0.01 44.70
C HIS A 28 5.68 -1.44 44.75
N ALA A 29 5.02 -2.26 45.57
CA ALA A 29 5.34 -3.67 45.61
C ALA A 29 5.29 -4.16 44.16
N ALA A 30 6.42 -4.67 43.65
CA ALA A 30 6.48 -5.17 42.29
C ALA A 30 5.31 -6.13 42.11
N ALA A 31 4.47 -5.87 41.10
CA ALA A 31 3.34 -6.74 40.81
C ALA A 31 3.87 -8.17 40.67
N SER A 32 3.27 -9.10 41.41
CA SER A 32 3.77 -10.47 41.52
C SER A 32 2.71 -11.44 41.04
N THR A 33 3.06 -12.27 40.06
CA THR A 33 2.21 -13.33 39.52
C THR A 33 2.70 -14.67 40.04
N THR A 34 1.82 -15.52 40.57
CA THR A 34 2.18 -16.90 40.91
C THR A 34 1.65 -17.84 39.83
N ILE A 35 2.52 -18.68 39.27
CA ILE A 35 2.19 -19.59 38.16
C ILE A 35 2.52 -21.02 38.60
N THR A 36 1.51 -21.90 38.67
CA THR A 36 1.72 -23.33 38.97
C THR A 36 1.75 -24.13 37.67
N VAL A 37 2.94 -24.59 37.28
CA VAL A 37 3.15 -25.37 36.06
C VAL A 37 3.04 -26.85 36.40
N ASP A 38 1.83 -27.40 36.28
CA ASP A 38 1.51 -28.78 36.65
C ASP A 38 1.35 -29.68 35.42
N GLY A 39 2.35 -30.54 35.20
CA GLY A 39 2.37 -31.50 34.09
C GLY A 39 1.21 -32.51 34.06
N SER A 40 0.46 -32.67 35.15
CA SER A 40 -0.74 -33.51 35.19
C SER A 40 -2.00 -32.81 34.65
N LYS A 41 -1.97 -31.49 34.51
CA LYS A 41 -3.04 -30.68 33.93
C LYS A 41 -2.83 -30.53 32.43
N GLY A 42 -3.88 -30.15 31.72
CA GLY A 42 -3.84 -29.93 30.28
C GLY A 42 -4.98 -29.02 29.85
N GLY A 43 -4.87 -28.56 28.62
CA GLY A 43 -5.87 -27.79 27.89
C GLY A 43 -5.96 -28.31 26.48
N ARG A 44 -6.09 -27.41 25.50
CA ARG A 44 -6.11 -27.80 24.09
C ARG A 44 -4.72 -28.15 23.58
N THR A 45 -4.69 -28.89 22.47
CA THR A 45 -3.47 -29.17 21.72
C THR A 45 -3.09 -27.94 20.91
N PHE A 46 -1.83 -27.55 20.98
CA PHE A 46 -1.25 -26.50 20.15
C PHE A 46 -1.01 -27.03 18.74
N ASP A 47 -1.53 -26.32 17.74
CA ASP A 47 -1.49 -26.74 16.34
C ASP A 47 -0.37 -26.06 15.55
N GLY A 48 0.11 -24.90 16.00
CA GLY A 48 1.31 -24.26 15.47
C GLY A 48 1.16 -22.75 15.24
N ILE A 49 2.30 -22.08 15.05
CA ILE A 49 2.35 -20.72 14.49
C ILE A 49 2.77 -20.81 13.02
N GLY A 50 2.06 -20.07 12.17
CA GLY A 50 2.30 -20.04 10.74
C GLY A 50 2.28 -18.65 10.15
N ALA A 51 2.44 -18.60 8.83
CA ALA A 51 2.27 -17.39 8.05
C ALA A 51 1.71 -17.72 6.67
N ILE A 52 1.22 -16.68 5.99
CA ILE A 52 0.47 -16.78 4.73
C ILE A 52 1.31 -16.21 3.59
N SER A 53 1.62 -17.02 2.59
CA SER A 53 2.06 -16.54 1.27
C SER A 53 0.84 -16.46 0.36
N GLY A 54 0.68 -15.34 -0.31
CA GLY A 54 -0.55 -14.98 -1.03
C GLY A 54 -1.52 -14.20 -0.17
N GLY A 55 -2.80 -14.18 -0.55
CA GLY A 55 -3.59 -12.97 -0.37
C GLY A 55 -3.00 -11.84 -1.22
N GLY A 56 -2.48 -12.19 -2.40
CA GLY A 56 -2.04 -11.33 -3.49
C GLY A 56 -0.60 -10.88 -3.46
N GLY A 57 0.29 -11.61 -4.16
CA GLY A 57 1.56 -11.05 -4.64
C GLY A 57 2.68 -10.91 -3.61
N ASN A 58 2.43 -11.15 -2.32
CA ASN A 58 3.36 -10.81 -1.23
C ASN A 58 4.73 -11.51 -1.32
N SER A 59 4.81 -12.68 -1.95
CA SER A 59 6.06 -13.42 -2.15
C SER A 59 6.66 -13.26 -3.55
N ARG A 60 6.06 -12.44 -4.43
CA ARG A 60 6.36 -12.41 -5.87
C ARG A 60 7.83 -12.18 -6.18
N LEU A 61 8.46 -11.18 -5.60
CA LEU A 61 9.86 -10.84 -5.92
C LEU A 61 10.86 -11.80 -5.28
N LEU A 62 10.44 -12.70 -4.39
CA LEU A 62 11.35 -13.58 -3.65
C LEU A 62 12.04 -14.60 -4.56
N THR A 63 11.36 -15.08 -5.61
CA THR A 63 11.94 -16.02 -6.59
C THR A 63 13.11 -15.42 -7.36
N ASP A 64 13.15 -14.10 -7.47
CA ASP A 64 14.07 -13.37 -8.34
C ASP A 64 15.32 -12.89 -7.59
N TYR A 65 15.41 -13.17 -6.28
CA TYR A 65 16.59 -12.86 -5.47
C TYR A 65 17.81 -13.67 -5.92
N PRO A 66 19.02 -13.10 -5.79
CA PRO A 66 20.24 -13.88 -5.91
C PRO A 66 20.21 -15.05 -4.91
N ALA A 67 20.61 -16.24 -5.37
CA ALA A 67 20.39 -17.50 -4.66
C ALA A 67 20.87 -17.52 -3.21
N ALA A 68 21.97 -16.82 -2.88
CA ALA A 68 22.48 -16.74 -1.52
C ALA A 68 21.53 -15.97 -0.59
N GLN A 69 21.07 -14.79 -1.00
CA GLN A 69 20.14 -13.96 -0.24
C GLN A 69 18.75 -14.59 -0.18
N GLN A 70 18.29 -15.19 -1.28
CA GLN A 70 17.05 -15.99 -1.29
C GLN A 70 17.10 -17.10 -0.24
N SER A 71 18.19 -17.87 -0.19
CA SER A 71 18.35 -18.93 0.81
C SER A 71 18.36 -18.38 2.24
N GLN A 72 19.03 -17.26 2.47
CA GLN A 72 19.09 -16.62 3.80
C GLN A 72 17.70 -16.19 4.29
N ILE A 73 16.90 -15.55 3.42
CA ILE A 73 15.53 -15.16 3.76
C ILE A 73 14.72 -16.41 4.12
N LEU A 74 14.77 -17.45 3.29
CA LEU A 74 14.07 -18.71 3.54
C LEU A 74 14.54 -19.43 4.81
N ASP A 75 15.83 -19.29 5.18
CA ASP A 75 16.35 -19.83 6.44
C ASP A 75 15.76 -19.10 7.65
N TYR A 76 15.64 -17.77 7.60
CA TYR A 76 14.96 -17.01 8.65
C TYR A 76 13.48 -17.38 8.79
N LEU A 77 12.80 -17.76 7.71
CA LEU A 77 11.38 -18.09 7.76
C LEU A 77 11.13 -19.54 8.23
N PHE A 78 11.90 -20.51 7.72
CA PHE A 78 11.54 -21.93 7.82
C PHE A 78 12.57 -22.83 8.50
N THR A 79 13.83 -22.41 8.65
CA THR A 79 14.84 -23.30 9.22
C THR A 79 14.64 -23.41 10.74
N PRO A 80 14.50 -24.65 11.28
CA PRO A 80 14.36 -24.85 12.72
C PRO A 80 15.51 -24.25 13.51
N ASP A 81 15.19 -23.70 14.69
CA ASP A 81 16.17 -23.09 15.60
C ASP A 81 17.03 -21.97 14.97
N TYR A 82 16.52 -21.24 13.97
CA TYR A 82 17.26 -20.18 13.26
C TYR A 82 16.57 -18.82 13.30
N GLY A 83 15.31 -18.75 12.87
CA GLY A 83 14.53 -17.51 12.81
C GLY A 83 13.11 -17.75 13.32
N ALA A 84 12.11 -17.39 12.51
CA ALA A 84 10.69 -17.61 12.81
C ALA A 84 10.34 -19.09 12.99
N ASP A 85 11.09 -20.03 12.42
CA ASP A 85 10.85 -21.48 12.55
C ASP A 85 9.36 -21.84 12.34
N LEU A 86 8.80 -21.38 11.22
CA LEU A 86 7.36 -21.52 10.97
C LEU A 86 6.94 -22.98 10.90
N GLN A 87 5.78 -23.25 11.51
CA GLN A 87 5.24 -24.60 11.70
C GLN A 87 4.07 -24.88 10.77
N ILE A 88 3.45 -23.83 10.23
CA ILE A 88 2.40 -23.89 9.21
C ILE A 88 2.73 -22.86 8.12
N LEU A 89 2.68 -23.26 6.85
CA LEU A 89 2.68 -22.37 5.71
C LEU A 89 1.31 -22.48 5.02
N LYS A 90 0.55 -21.38 5.04
CA LYS A 90 -0.67 -21.23 4.23
C LYS A 90 -0.29 -20.55 2.92
N ALA A 91 -0.72 -21.10 1.82
CA ALA A 91 -0.44 -20.64 0.47
C ALA A 91 -1.76 -20.35 -0.25
N GLU A 92 -1.78 -19.27 -1.03
CA GLU A 92 -2.88 -18.99 -1.94
C GLU A 92 -2.96 -20.05 -3.04
N ILE A 93 -4.19 -20.38 -3.40
CA ILE A 93 -4.53 -21.11 -4.62
C ILE A 93 -4.88 -20.04 -5.65
N GLY A 94 -3.89 -19.68 -6.48
CA GLY A 94 -4.02 -18.61 -7.47
C GLY A 94 -5.24 -18.77 -8.37
N GLY A 95 -5.82 -17.64 -8.76
CA GLY A 95 -7.12 -17.58 -9.44
C GLY A 95 -7.17 -16.58 -10.59
N ASP A 96 -6.01 -16.09 -11.06
CA ASP A 96 -5.86 -15.11 -12.13
C ASP A 96 -6.36 -13.69 -11.83
N ALA A 97 -6.64 -13.37 -10.57
CA ALA A 97 -7.13 -12.06 -10.16
C ALA A 97 -6.43 -11.57 -8.89
N ASN A 98 -6.44 -10.26 -8.72
CA ASN A 98 -5.88 -9.56 -7.59
C ASN A 98 -6.53 -10.03 -6.29
N SER A 99 -5.68 -10.31 -5.31
CA SER A 99 -6.08 -10.72 -3.97
C SER A 99 -5.46 -9.89 -2.84
N THR A 100 -4.65 -8.85 -3.14
CA THR A 100 -4.32 -7.64 -2.35
C THR A 100 -3.16 -6.86 -2.99
N ASP A 101 -1.93 -7.40 -3.06
CA ASP A 101 -0.76 -6.66 -3.61
C ASP A 101 -0.35 -7.20 -5.00
N GLY A 102 -1.23 -7.98 -5.62
CA GLY A 102 -1.01 -8.60 -6.91
C GLY A 102 -1.99 -9.73 -7.17
N SER A 103 -1.95 -10.28 -8.38
CA SER A 103 -2.70 -11.46 -8.79
C SER A 103 -1.79 -12.68 -8.84
N GLU A 104 -2.28 -13.82 -8.38
CA GLU A 104 -1.53 -15.08 -8.47
C GLU A 104 -2.06 -15.99 -9.59
N PRO A 105 -1.17 -16.58 -10.42
CA PRO A 105 -1.56 -17.46 -11.51
C PRO A 105 -2.34 -18.69 -11.07
N SER A 106 -3.46 -18.95 -11.74
CA SER A 106 -4.13 -20.23 -11.66
C SER A 106 -3.33 -21.34 -12.33
N ILE A 107 -3.40 -22.53 -11.75
CA ILE A 107 -2.91 -23.74 -12.43
C ILE A 107 -3.74 -24.12 -13.66
N GLU A 108 -4.92 -23.51 -13.88
CA GLU A 108 -5.85 -23.89 -14.93
C GLU A 108 -6.60 -22.66 -15.44
N HIS A 109 -5.88 -21.75 -16.12
CA HIS A 109 -6.46 -20.55 -16.75
C HIS A 109 -7.63 -20.86 -17.69
N SER A 110 -7.59 -22.03 -18.32
CA SER A 110 -8.62 -22.56 -19.22
C SER A 110 -8.96 -24.00 -18.87
N LYS A 111 -10.25 -24.33 -18.81
CA LYS A 111 -10.74 -25.67 -18.47
C LYS A 111 -10.06 -26.76 -19.29
N GLY A 112 -9.44 -27.72 -18.60
CA GLY A 112 -8.74 -28.87 -19.16
C GLY A 112 -7.24 -28.66 -19.43
N THR A 113 -6.70 -27.46 -19.25
CA THR A 113 -5.28 -27.16 -19.48
C THR A 113 -4.60 -26.83 -18.16
N VAL A 114 -4.00 -27.85 -17.54
CA VAL A 114 -3.34 -27.71 -16.24
C VAL A 114 -1.85 -27.39 -16.39
N ASN A 115 -1.40 -26.28 -15.80
CA ASN A 115 -0.01 -25.88 -15.59
C ASN A 115 0.34 -25.99 -14.10
N CYS A 116 1.04 -27.06 -13.70
CA CYS A 116 1.51 -27.21 -12.32
C CYS A 116 2.77 -26.38 -11.98
N ASN A 117 3.30 -25.62 -12.94
CA ASN A 117 4.44 -24.71 -12.73
C ASN A 117 3.99 -23.24 -12.60
N ALA A 118 2.68 -22.97 -12.63
CA ALA A 118 2.13 -21.63 -12.51
C ALA A 118 2.48 -21.00 -11.15
N GLY A 119 2.94 -19.75 -11.18
CA GLY A 119 3.31 -18.97 -10.00
C GLY A 119 4.46 -19.56 -9.17
N TYR A 120 4.54 -19.16 -7.90
CA TYR A 120 5.67 -19.46 -7.01
C TYR A 120 5.30 -20.28 -5.77
N GLU A 121 4.03 -20.53 -5.49
CA GLU A 121 3.60 -21.14 -4.23
C GLU A 121 4.06 -22.60 -4.06
N PHE A 122 4.04 -23.40 -5.14
CA PHE A 122 4.60 -24.75 -5.09
C PHE A 122 6.12 -24.74 -4.87
N TRP A 123 6.84 -23.80 -5.47
CA TRP A 123 8.27 -23.61 -5.20
C TRP A 123 8.50 -23.26 -3.73
N LEU A 124 7.74 -22.32 -3.18
CA LEU A 124 7.88 -21.87 -1.80
C LEU A 124 7.59 -23.01 -0.80
N MET A 125 6.52 -23.78 -1.03
CA MET A 125 6.21 -24.96 -0.22
C MET A 125 7.32 -26.02 -0.27
N LYS A 126 7.95 -26.24 -1.44
CA LYS A 126 9.14 -27.11 -1.56
C LYS A 126 10.32 -26.57 -0.76
N GLN A 127 10.58 -25.26 -0.81
CA GLN A 127 11.65 -24.63 -0.03
C GLN A 127 11.43 -24.75 1.49
N ALA A 128 10.17 -24.56 1.93
CA ALA A 128 9.79 -24.70 3.33
C ALA A 128 9.96 -26.15 3.80
N LYS A 129 9.44 -27.13 3.03
CA LYS A 129 9.60 -28.57 3.34
C LYS A 129 11.05 -29.05 3.33
N ALA A 130 11.89 -28.48 2.48
CA ALA A 130 13.31 -28.82 2.44
C ALA A 130 14.06 -28.43 3.72
N ARG A 131 13.63 -27.34 4.37
CA ARG A 131 14.22 -26.83 5.63
C ARG A 131 13.56 -27.44 6.86
N ASN A 132 12.23 -27.49 6.86
CA ASN A 132 11.43 -28.08 7.91
C ASN A 132 10.48 -29.14 7.31
N PRO A 133 10.88 -30.42 7.27
CA PRO A 133 10.02 -31.49 6.77
C PRO A 133 8.70 -31.66 7.56
N ALA A 134 8.66 -31.18 8.81
CA ALA A 134 7.50 -31.23 9.68
C ALA A 134 6.50 -30.09 9.47
N ILE A 135 6.88 -29.01 8.76
CA ILE A 135 5.98 -27.87 8.49
C ILE A 135 4.68 -28.35 7.85
N LYS A 136 3.55 -27.81 8.31
CA LYS A 136 2.24 -28.13 7.73
C LYS A 136 1.93 -27.23 6.55
N LEU A 137 1.29 -27.78 5.53
CA LEU A 137 0.92 -27.03 4.33
C LEU A 137 -0.60 -26.84 4.27
N TYR A 138 -1.03 -25.61 4.02
CA TYR A 138 -2.44 -25.21 3.92
C TYR A 138 -2.68 -24.47 2.60
N GLY A 139 -3.61 -24.93 1.74
CA GLY A 139 -4.08 -24.17 0.57
C GLY A 139 -5.45 -23.50 0.78
N LEU A 140 -5.59 -22.23 0.39
CA LEU A 140 -6.87 -21.49 0.39
C LEU A 140 -7.00 -20.63 -0.88
N ALA A 141 -8.21 -20.53 -1.45
CA ALA A 141 -8.45 -19.69 -2.62
C ALA A 141 -9.01 -18.31 -2.25
N TRP A 142 -8.46 -17.25 -2.84
CA TRP A 142 -9.01 -15.89 -2.81
C TRP A 142 -9.88 -15.60 -4.04
N ALA A 143 -9.39 -16.01 -5.21
CA ALA A 143 -10.06 -15.89 -6.50
C ALA A 143 -10.19 -17.28 -7.16
N ALA A 144 -10.84 -17.34 -8.32
CA ALA A 144 -10.89 -18.56 -9.11
C ALA A 144 -10.98 -18.28 -10.63
N PRO A 145 -10.51 -19.19 -11.49
CA PRO A 145 -10.52 -18.99 -12.94
C PRO A 145 -11.90 -18.70 -13.52
N GLY A 146 -11.94 -17.83 -14.54
CA GLY A 146 -13.19 -17.33 -15.11
C GLY A 146 -14.03 -18.36 -15.88
N TRP A 147 -13.47 -19.52 -16.21
CA TRP A 147 -14.24 -20.60 -16.85
C TRP A 147 -15.18 -21.34 -15.88
N ILE A 148 -15.00 -21.18 -14.57
CA ILE A 148 -15.82 -21.83 -13.55
C ILE A 148 -17.28 -21.39 -13.67
N SER A 149 -18.17 -22.35 -13.92
CA SER A 149 -19.59 -22.09 -14.06
C SER A 149 -20.33 -22.24 -12.74
N GLY A 150 -21.20 -21.27 -12.42
CA GLY A 150 -22.05 -21.29 -11.22
C GLY A 150 -21.46 -20.56 -10.00
N GLY A 151 -20.38 -19.80 -10.19
CA GLY A 151 -19.70 -19.06 -9.12
C GLY A 151 -18.75 -19.93 -8.28
N PHE A 152 -18.16 -19.33 -7.25
CA PHE A 152 -17.15 -20.01 -6.42
C PHE A 152 -17.71 -21.26 -5.72
N TRP A 153 -18.92 -21.18 -5.17
CA TRP A 153 -19.57 -22.30 -4.46
C TRP A 153 -20.15 -23.36 -5.41
N SER A 154 -19.44 -23.69 -6.48
CA SER A 154 -19.83 -24.67 -7.49
C SER A 154 -19.02 -25.97 -7.38
N THR A 155 -19.53 -27.02 -8.03
CA THR A 155 -18.79 -28.27 -8.21
C THR A 155 -17.56 -28.10 -9.12
N ASP A 156 -17.58 -27.14 -10.05
CA ASP A 156 -16.42 -26.85 -10.90
C ASP A 156 -15.22 -26.38 -10.06
N THR A 157 -15.45 -25.55 -9.04
CA THR A 157 -14.40 -25.16 -8.07
C THR A 157 -13.88 -26.35 -7.28
N ILE A 158 -14.74 -27.29 -6.86
CA ILE A 158 -14.27 -28.51 -6.16
C ILE A 158 -13.35 -29.33 -7.06
N ASN A 159 -13.70 -29.47 -8.35
CA ASN A 159 -12.86 -30.19 -9.32
C ASN A 159 -11.53 -29.45 -9.56
N TYR A 160 -11.56 -28.13 -9.61
CA TYR A 160 -10.37 -27.28 -9.70
C TYR A 160 -9.43 -27.49 -8.49
N LEU A 161 -9.97 -27.42 -7.25
CA LEU A 161 -9.20 -27.65 -6.03
C LEU A 161 -8.60 -29.08 -5.98
N ILE A 162 -9.31 -30.09 -6.48
CA ILE A 162 -8.76 -31.45 -6.62
C ILE A 162 -7.61 -31.50 -7.63
N SER A 163 -7.71 -30.77 -8.75
CA SER A 163 -6.62 -30.66 -9.72
C SER A 163 -5.39 -29.98 -9.11
N TRP A 164 -5.60 -28.96 -8.26
CA TRP A 164 -4.54 -28.30 -7.51
C TRP A 164 -3.84 -29.22 -6.50
N LEU A 165 -4.59 -30.03 -5.77
CA LEU A 165 -4.03 -31.10 -4.95
C LEU A 165 -3.28 -32.16 -5.80
N GLY A 166 -3.67 -32.32 -7.06
CA GLY A 166 -2.97 -33.13 -8.05
C GLY A 166 -1.58 -32.57 -8.37
N CYS A 167 -1.48 -31.26 -8.64
CA CYS A 167 -0.21 -30.56 -8.85
C CYS A 167 0.69 -30.62 -7.62
N ALA A 168 0.15 -30.34 -6.42
CA ALA A 168 0.91 -30.46 -5.18
C ALA A 168 1.52 -31.86 -5.02
N LYS A 169 0.72 -32.91 -5.27
CA LYS A 169 1.15 -34.30 -5.18
C LYS A 169 2.21 -34.65 -6.23
N GLN A 170 2.13 -34.10 -7.44
CA GLN A 170 3.14 -34.28 -8.48
C GLN A 170 4.51 -33.75 -8.04
N ASP A 171 4.51 -32.66 -7.28
CA ASP A 171 5.71 -32.05 -6.67
C ASP A 171 6.16 -32.71 -5.37
N GLY A 172 5.52 -33.83 -4.97
CA GLY A 172 5.83 -34.54 -3.73
C GLY A 172 5.36 -33.81 -2.47
N LEU A 173 4.53 -32.78 -2.62
CA LEU A 173 3.95 -32.03 -1.50
C LEU A 173 2.69 -32.74 -1.01
N SER A 174 2.63 -32.96 0.30
CA SER A 174 1.41 -33.41 0.98
C SER A 174 0.77 -32.21 1.63
N ILE A 175 -0.39 -31.82 1.12
CA ILE A 175 -1.20 -30.75 1.69
C ILE A 175 -1.94 -31.30 2.91
N ASP A 176 -1.74 -30.65 4.07
CA ASP A 176 -2.37 -31.06 5.32
C ASP A 176 -3.78 -30.45 5.46
N TYR A 177 -3.94 -29.20 5.02
CA TYR A 177 -5.18 -28.43 5.17
C TYR A 177 -5.66 -27.83 3.85
N LEU A 178 -6.97 -27.75 3.66
CA LEU A 178 -7.61 -27.09 2.52
C LEU A 178 -8.81 -26.26 2.99
N GLY A 179 -8.93 -25.05 2.48
CA GLY A 179 -9.99 -24.10 2.83
C GLY A 179 -11.00 -23.93 1.71
N GLY A 180 -11.96 -23.02 1.93
CA GLY A 180 -12.94 -22.61 0.93
C GLY A 180 -12.54 -21.32 0.24
N TRP A 181 -13.33 -20.26 0.48
CA TRP A 181 -13.17 -18.94 -0.14
C TRP A 181 -12.81 -17.89 0.90
N ASN A 182 -11.64 -17.27 0.77
CA ASN A 182 -11.12 -16.31 1.73
C ASN A 182 -12.06 -15.12 1.98
N GLU A 183 -12.51 -14.92 3.23
CA GLU A 183 -13.35 -13.80 3.67
C GLU A 183 -14.71 -13.66 2.93
N ARG A 184 -15.24 -14.77 2.41
CA ARG A 184 -16.55 -14.80 1.71
C ARG A 184 -17.59 -15.66 2.40
N GLY A 185 -17.33 -16.05 3.65
CA GLY A 185 -18.18 -16.94 4.43
C GLY A 185 -18.13 -18.37 3.93
N HIS A 186 -19.26 -19.07 4.03
CA HIS A 186 -19.34 -20.48 3.63
C HIS A 186 -20.68 -20.83 2.98
N ASP A 187 -20.63 -21.86 2.12
CA ASP A 187 -21.81 -22.65 1.75
C ASP A 187 -21.73 -24.04 2.39
N VAL A 188 -22.70 -24.32 3.27
CA VAL A 188 -22.79 -25.56 4.05
C VAL A 188 -22.79 -26.81 3.17
N ASN A 189 -23.54 -26.80 2.05
CA ASN A 189 -23.65 -27.96 1.18
C ASN A 189 -22.40 -28.17 0.35
N TRP A 190 -21.74 -27.08 -0.07
CA TRP A 190 -20.49 -27.11 -0.80
C TRP A 190 -19.38 -27.77 0.01
N TYR A 191 -19.23 -27.43 1.30
CA TYR A 191 -18.23 -28.09 2.16
C TYR A 191 -18.52 -29.58 2.39
N ILE A 192 -19.79 -29.96 2.52
CA ILE A 192 -20.19 -31.38 2.56
C ILE A 192 -19.81 -32.09 1.25
N GLN A 193 -20.05 -31.44 0.11
CA GLN A 193 -19.69 -31.96 -1.20
C GLN A 193 -18.17 -32.06 -1.38
N LEU A 194 -17.42 -31.04 -0.96
CA LEU A 194 -15.96 -31.01 -1.00
C LEU A 194 -15.40 -32.20 -0.21
N ARG A 195 -15.88 -32.43 1.01
CA ARG A 195 -15.44 -33.59 1.81
C ARG A 195 -15.66 -34.91 1.07
N SER A 196 -16.85 -35.08 0.49
CA SER A 196 -17.18 -36.28 -0.29
C SER A 196 -16.25 -36.43 -1.51
N ALA A 197 -15.99 -35.35 -2.23
CA ALA A 197 -15.16 -35.36 -3.42
C ALA A 197 -13.68 -35.65 -3.10
N LEU A 198 -13.13 -35.03 -2.05
CA LEU A 198 -11.78 -35.32 -1.56
C LEU A 198 -11.62 -36.79 -1.17
N ASN A 199 -12.61 -37.38 -0.47
CA ASN A 199 -12.59 -38.80 -0.12
C ASN A 199 -12.57 -39.68 -1.38
N ALA A 200 -13.42 -39.37 -2.36
CA ALA A 200 -13.48 -40.12 -3.62
C ALA A 200 -12.18 -39.99 -4.44
N ALA A 201 -11.51 -38.85 -4.38
CA ALA A 201 -10.24 -38.58 -5.06
C ALA A 201 -9.00 -39.11 -4.30
N GLY A 202 -9.17 -39.74 -3.13
CA GLY A 202 -8.06 -40.30 -2.34
C GLY A 202 -7.34 -39.30 -1.43
N TYR A 203 -7.94 -38.13 -1.19
CA TYR A 203 -7.46 -37.08 -0.29
C TYR A 203 -8.20 -37.07 1.05
N SER A 204 -8.54 -38.25 1.58
CA SER A 204 -9.25 -38.39 2.87
C SER A 204 -8.44 -37.90 4.07
N GLY A 205 -7.11 -37.77 3.93
CA GLY A 205 -6.22 -37.24 4.96
C GLY A 205 -6.14 -35.71 5.01
N VAL A 206 -6.55 -35.01 3.94
CA VAL A 206 -6.58 -33.54 3.90
C VAL A 206 -7.69 -33.06 4.82
N GLN A 207 -7.36 -32.20 5.78
CA GLN A 207 -8.32 -31.61 6.71
C GLN A 207 -8.93 -30.34 6.12
N ILE A 208 -10.24 -30.20 6.26
CA ILE A 208 -10.96 -29.00 5.82
C ILE A 208 -10.96 -27.97 6.94
N VAL A 209 -10.50 -26.75 6.64
CA VAL A 209 -10.63 -25.56 7.48
C VAL A 209 -11.89 -24.82 7.02
N GLY A 210 -12.79 -24.50 7.96
CA GLY A 210 -14.00 -23.74 7.72
C GLY A 210 -14.05 -22.52 8.64
N ASP A 211 -14.28 -21.30 8.20
CA ASP A 211 -14.47 -20.85 6.82
C ASP A 211 -13.51 -19.75 6.37
N ASP A 212 -12.46 -19.48 7.15
CA ASP A 212 -11.51 -18.39 6.86
C ASP A 212 -12.25 -17.07 6.65
N SER A 213 -13.25 -16.84 7.51
CA SER A 213 -13.99 -15.60 7.62
C SER A 213 -14.27 -15.32 9.10
N GLY A 214 -15.26 -15.97 9.69
CA GLY A 214 -15.67 -15.66 11.06
C GLY A 214 -16.28 -16.84 11.79
N TRP A 215 -16.65 -16.62 13.05
CA TRP A 215 -17.12 -17.69 13.93
C TRP A 215 -18.50 -18.26 13.60
N GLY A 216 -19.23 -17.69 12.64
CA GLY A 216 -20.58 -18.12 12.26
C GLY A 216 -20.63 -19.56 11.74
N VAL A 217 -19.53 -20.06 11.17
CA VAL A 217 -19.38 -21.46 10.76
C VAL A 217 -19.66 -22.45 11.90
N ALA A 218 -19.31 -22.08 13.13
CA ALA A 218 -19.54 -22.93 14.30
C ALA A 218 -21.03 -23.07 14.65
N ASP A 219 -21.83 -22.03 14.36
CA ASP A 219 -23.28 -22.04 14.61
C ASP A 219 -23.98 -23.00 13.65
N ASP A 220 -23.59 -22.99 12.38
CA ASP A 220 -24.12 -23.91 11.37
C ASP A 220 -23.65 -25.35 11.61
N MET A 221 -22.42 -25.55 12.09
CA MET A 221 -21.94 -26.87 12.52
C MET A 221 -22.74 -27.42 13.72
N ALA A 222 -23.14 -26.56 14.67
CA ALA A 222 -23.97 -26.97 15.80
C ALA A 222 -25.37 -27.44 15.38
N SER A 223 -25.89 -26.91 14.26
CA SER A 223 -27.21 -27.27 13.73
C SER A 223 -27.17 -28.37 12.65
N ASN A 224 -26.01 -28.61 12.01
CA ASN A 224 -25.85 -29.56 10.91
C ASN A 224 -24.68 -30.53 11.14
N SER A 225 -25.01 -31.75 11.59
CA SER A 225 -24.01 -32.81 11.84
C SER A 225 -23.22 -33.24 10.61
N ALA A 226 -23.79 -33.20 9.40
CA ALA A 226 -23.06 -33.56 8.18
C ALA A 226 -21.98 -32.53 7.87
N PHE A 227 -22.29 -31.25 8.03
CA PHE A 227 -21.33 -30.16 7.89
C PHE A 227 -20.26 -30.20 8.97
N ASN A 228 -20.67 -30.42 10.23
CA ASN A 228 -19.73 -30.60 11.35
C ASN A 228 -18.75 -31.77 11.14
N ASN A 229 -19.18 -32.83 10.45
CA ASN A 229 -18.30 -33.95 10.11
C ASN A 229 -17.41 -33.63 8.90
N ALA A 230 -17.85 -32.75 8.00
CA ALA A 230 -17.10 -32.34 6.83
C ALA A 230 -15.90 -31.45 7.19
N VAL A 231 -16.06 -30.52 8.13
CA VAL A 231 -15.03 -29.56 8.57
C VAL A 231 -14.24 -30.10 9.77
N GLN A 232 -12.92 -29.97 9.76
CA GLN A 232 -12.04 -30.45 10.84
C GLN A 232 -11.52 -29.34 11.76
N VAL A 233 -11.33 -28.13 11.23
CA VAL A 233 -10.80 -26.96 11.95
C VAL A 233 -11.73 -25.76 11.74
N ILE A 234 -11.95 -24.96 12.78
CA ILE A 234 -12.69 -23.71 12.69
C ILE A 234 -11.67 -22.55 12.56
N GLY A 235 -11.58 -21.94 11.38
CA GLY A 235 -10.68 -20.83 11.08
C GLY A 235 -11.43 -19.50 11.01
N ALA A 236 -10.98 -18.51 11.77
CA ALA A 236 -11.51 -17.16 11.78
C ALA A 236 -10.43 -16.13 11.47
N HIS A 237 -10.82 -15.04 10.82
CA HIS A 237 -9.94 -13.95 10.44
C HIS A 237 -10.03 -12.80 11.43
N TYR A 238 -8.87 -12.23 11.77
CA TYR A 238 -8.71 -11.13 12.73
C TYR A 238 -9.60 -11.24 13.99
N PRO A 239 -9.60 -12.39 14.70
CA PRO A 239 -10.48 -12.60 15.87
C PRO A 239 -10.08 -11.76 17.08
N CYS A 240 -8.96 -11.05 17.01
CA CYS A 240 -8.46 -10.13 18.02
C CYS A 240 -8.81 -8.68 17.67
N GLN A 241 -9.07 -7.87 18.70
CA GLN A 241 -9.56 -6.51 18.58
C GLN A 241 -8.67 -5.65 17.69
N GLY A 242 -9.32 -4.88 16.81
CA GLY A 242 -8.70 -3.90 15.92
C GLY A 242 -8.68 -4.34 14.46
N GLY A 243 -9.00 -5.60 14.14
CA GLY A 243 -9.09 -6.08 12.76
C GLY A 243 -7.72 -6.23 12.08
N ASP A 244 -7.70 -6.03 10.77
CA ASP A 244 -6.50 -5.89 9.93
C ASP A 244 -5.54 -4.83 10.52
N GLY A 245 -4.38 -5.27 11.03
CA GLY A 245 -3.40 -4.41 11.70
C GLY A 245 -3.80 -3.97 13.12
N GLY A 246 -4.73 -4.67 13.75
CA GLY A 246 -5.30 -4.32 15.05
C GLY A 246 -4.34 -4.42 16.24
N ASN A 247 -4.66 -3.71 17.33
CA ASN A 247 -3.84 -3.70 18.54
C ASN A 247 -3.85 -5.03 19.30
N ALA A 248 -4.81 -5.92 19.07
CA ALA A 248 -4.94 -7.22 19.75
C ALA A 248 -4.97 -7.11 21.29
N ASP A 249 -5.66 -6.10 21.83
CA ASP A 249 -5.84 -5.94 23.26
C ASP A 249 -6.73 -7.07 23.84
N THR A 250 -7.75 -7.51 23.10
CA THR A 250 -8.56 -8.68 23.48
C THR A 250 -8.79 -9.58 22.28
N CYS A 251 -9.02 -10.87 22.51
CA CYS A 251 -9.43 -11.81 21.45
C CYS A 251 -10.79 -12.43 21.75
N SER A 252 -11.50 -12.88 20.72
CA SER A 252 -12.86 -13.43 20.88
C SER A 252 -13.10 -14.68 20.05
N SER A 253 -13.93 -15.58 20.60
CA SER A 253 -14.56 -16.70 19.89
C SER A 253 -15.95 -16.98 20.47
N THR A 254 -16.84 -17.58 19.68
CA THR A 254 -18.22 -17.83 20.12
C THR A 254 -18.32 -19.04 21.06
N ALA A 255 -19.39 -19.09 21.85
CA ALA A 255 -19.65 -20.24 22.72
C ALA A 255 -19.79 -21.55 21.93
N ASN A 256 -20.42 -21.49 20.75
CA ASN A 256 -20.54 -22.66 19.87
C ASN A 256 -19.18 -23.12 19.35
N ALA A 257 -18.29 -22.21 18.94
CA ALA A 257 -16.92 -22.56 18.55
C ALA A 257 -16.17 -23.27 19.69
N LYS A 258 -16.18 -22.69 20.90
CA LYS A 258 -15.52 -23.29 22.07
C LYS A 258 -16.06 -24.69 22.40
N ASN A 259 -17.38 -24.85 22.36
CA ASN A 259 -18.06 -26.10 22.74
C ASN A 259 -18.05 -27.18 21.64
N ASN A 260 -17.71 -26.83 20.39
CA ASN A 260 -17.71 -27.79 19.28
C ASN A 260 -16.63 -28.88 19.42
N GLY A 261 -15.56 -28.59 20.18
CA GLY A 261 -14.47 -29.55 20.45
C GLY A 261 -13.42 -29.68 19.35
N LYS A 262 -13.53 -28.88 18.28
CA LYS A 262 -12.52 -28.77 17.22
C LYS A 262 -11.46 -27.71 17.55
N PRO A 263 -10.29 -27.78 16.91
CA PRO A 263 -9.33 -26.68 16.88
C PRO A 263 -9.96 -25.36 16.44
N LEU A 264 -9.57 -24.27 17.11
CA LEU A 264 -9.97 -22.91 16.77
C LEU A 264 -8.72 -22.15 16.36
N TRP A 265 -8.69 -21.62 15.15
CA TRP A 265 -7.52 -20.94 14.62
C TRP A 265 -7.83 -19.47 14.35
N ALA A 266 -6.88 -18.60 14.69
CA ALA A 266 -6.72 -17.36 13.95
C ALA A 266 -6.05 -17.73 12.62
N SER A 267 -6.86 -18.19 11.66
CA SER A 267 -6.39 -18.73 10.37
C SER A 267 -5.90 -17.65 9.42
N GLU A 268 -6.16 -16.39 9.77
CA GLU A 268 -5.50 -15.19 9.29
C GLU A 268 -5.58 -14.12 10.37
N ASN A 269 -4.44 -13.51 10.68
CA ASN A 269 -4.32 -12.36 11.54
C ASN A 269 -2.99 -11.66 11.20
N GLY A 270 -2.55 -10.68 11.98
CA GLY A 270 -1.38 -9.90 11.64
C GLY A 270 -1.77 -8.72 10.79
N SER A 271 -1.28 -8.65 9.54
CA SER A 271 -1.24 -7.43 8.73
C SER A 271 -0.51 -6.29 9.44
N LEU A 272 0.54 -6.64 10.16
CA LEU A 272 1.31 -5.70 10.97
C LEU A 272 2.65 -5.40 10.32
N ASP A 273 3.08 -4.14 10.40
CA ASP A 273 4.42 -3.71 10.05
C ASP A 273 5.46 -4.63 10.72
N MET A 274 6.52 -4.98 9.98
CA MET A 274 7.46 -6.02 10.39
C MET A 274 8.16 -5.73 11.72
N ASN A 275 8.25 -4.46 12.15
CA ASN A 275 8.90 -4.06 13.39
C ASN A 275 7.88 -3.59 14.43
N SER A 276 7.09 -2.56 14.10
CA SER A 276 6.14 -1.95 15.05
C SER A 276 4.93 -2.85 15.35
N GLY A 277 4.75 -3.91 14.57
CA GLY A 277 3.73 -4.93 14.74
C GLY A 277 3.93 -5.92 15.87
N ALA A 278 5.17 -6.16 16.28
CA ALA A 278 5.52 -7.25 17.17
C ALA A 278 4.73 -7.27 18.50
N PRO A 279 4.43 -6.12 19.15
CA PRO A 279 3.59 -6.10 20.34
C PRO A 279 2.18 -6.68 20.11
N ALA A 280 1.53 -6.34 19.01
CA ALA A 280 0.17 -6.84 18.71
C ALA A 280 0.19 -8.30 18.25
N LEU A 281 1.23 -8.70 17.51
CA LEU A 281 1.43 -10.09 17.09
C LEU A 281 1.51 -11.02 18.30
N ILE A 282 2.41 -10.72 19.27
CA ILE A 282 2.57 -11.62 20.42
C ILE A 282 1.33 -11.65 21.31
N ARG A 283 0.64 -10.51 21.49
CA ARG A 283 -0.64 -10.46 22.19
C ARG A 283 -1.68 -11.35 21.50
N SER A 284 -1.76 -11.31 20.17
CA SER A 284 -2.69 -12.16 19.42
C SER A 284 -2.44 -13.64 19.66
N ILE A 285 -1.18 -14.06 19.79
CA ILE A 285 -0.83 -15.46 20.08
C ILE A 285 -1.22 -15.84 21.51
N THR A 286 -0.79 -15.06 22.51
CA THR A 286 -1.02 -15.40 23.93
C THR A 286 -2.48 -15.21 24.33
N ARG A 287 -3.06 -14.04 24.04
CA ARG A 287 -4.47 -13.71 24.34
C ARG A 287 -5.42 -14.49 23.47
N GLY A 288 -4.99 -14.91 22.28
CA GLY A 288 -5.75 -15.82 21.44
C GLY A 288 -6.13 -17.11 22.15
N TYR A 289 -5.19 -17.70 22.91
CA TYR A 289 -5.49 -18.83 23.76
C TYR A 289 -6.28 -18.43 25.00
N VAL A 290 -5.80 -17.43 25.74
CA VAL A 290 -6.35 -17.03 27.05
C VAL A 290 -7.82 -16.58 26.96
N ASP A 291 -8.17 -15.80 25.95
CA ASP A 291 -9.52 -15.24 25.80
C ASP A 291 -10.43 -16.15 24.95
N ALA A 292 -9.86 -16.79 23.94
CA ALA A 292 -10.61 -17.33 22.81
C ALA A 292 -10.35 -18.81 22.50
N ASP A 293 -9.58 -19.53 23.32
CA ASP A 293 -9.31 -20.97 23.16
C ASP A 293 -8.60 -21.32 21.83
N MET A 294 -7.92 -20.35 21.20
CA MET A 294 -7.29 -20.55 19.90
C MET A 294 -5.96 -21.29 19.98
N THR A 295 -5.76 -22.25 19.08
CA THR A 295 -4.62 -23.20 19.11
C THR A 295 -3.62 -23.01 17.98
N ALA A 296 -3.92 -22.13 17.03
CA ALA A 296 -2.99 -21.65 16.00
C ALA A 296 -3.17 -20.17 15.70
N TYR A 297 -2.11 -19.57 15.18
CA TYR A 297 -2.06 -18.21 14.67
C TYR A 297 -1.30 -18.19 13.34
N LEU A 298 -1.89 -17.61 12.30
CA LEU A 298 -1.27 -17.45 10.99
C LEU A 298 -1.10 -15.97 10.66
N ASN A 299 0.15 -15.52 10.53
CA ASN A 299 0.49 -14.14 10.18
C ASN A 299 0.31 -13.89 8.68
N TRP A 300 -0.53 -12.93 8.31
CA TRP A 300 -0.55 -12.38 6.96
C TRP A 300 0.29 -11.09 6.87
N PRO A 301 1.16 -10.95 5.85
CA PRO A 301 1.71 -11.99 5.01
C PRO A 301 2.99 -12.61 5.63
N LEU A 302 3.54 -13.63 4.99
CA LEU A 302 4.82 -14.26 5.31
C LEU A 302 5.97 -13.25 5.23
N VAL A 303 6.03 -12.53 4.11
CA VAL A 303 7.11 -11.61 3.75
C VAL A 303 6.52 -10.55 2.81
N ALA A 304 7.00 -9.30 2.91
CA ALA A 304 6.76 -8.27 1.90
C ALA A 304 7.87 -8.33 0.84
N ALA A 305 7.79 -9.31 -0.06
CA ALA A 305 8.61 -9.41 -1.27
C ALA A 305 7.88 -8.78 -2.47
N ILE A 306 7.50 -7.51 -2.30
CA ILE A 306 6.71 -6.71 -3.23
C ILE A 306 7.37 -5.35 -3.46
N TYR A 307 6.90 -4.63 -4.47
CA TYR A 307 7.38 -3.29 -4.75
C TYR A 307 6.98 -2.29 -3.64
N PRO A 308 7.84 -1.29 -3.32
CA PRO A 308 7.66 -0.45 -2.13
C PRO A 308 6.53 0.59 -2.25
N ASN A 309 5.92 0.71 -3.42
CA ASN A 309 4.79 1.59 -3.72
C ASN A 309 3.42 0.92 -3.55
N LEU A 310 3.40 -0.36 -3.15
CA LEU A 310 2.17 -1.08 -2.80
C LEU A 310 1.82 -0.90 -1.31
N PRO A 311 0.53 -0.98 -0.93
CA PRO A 311 0.06 -0.63 0.41
C PRO A 311 0.71 -1.40 1.57
N TYR A 312 1.14 -2.65 1.34
CA TYR A 312 1.65 -3.55 2.37
C TYR A 312 3.17 -3.78 2.33
N ALA A 313 3.92 -2.86 1.71
CA ALA A 313 5.36 -3.01 1.47
C ALA A 313 6.26 -3.16 2.72
N THR A 314 5.75 -2.92 3.94
CA THR A 314 6.50 -3.12 5.19
C THR A 314 5.87 -4.18 6.11
N VAL A 315 4.84 -4.88 5.64
CA VAL A 315 3.99 -5.75 6.45
C VAL A 315 4.41 -7.22 6.30
N GLY A 316 4.50 -7.95 7.40
CA GLY A 316 4.89 -9.37 7.42
C GLY A 316 6.01 -9.67 8.42
N LEU A 317 6.70 -10.81 8.24
CA LEU A 317 7.83 -11.18 9.11
C LEU A 317 9.15 -10.55 8.67
N ALA A 318 9.27 -10.27 7.38
CA ALA A 318 10.46 -9.73 6.73
C ALA A 318 10.07 -8.87 5.51
N THR A 319 10.99 -8.06 5.01
CA THR A 319 10.85 -7.32 3.74
C THR A 319 11.94 -7.74 2.76
N ALA A 320 11.57 -7.88 1.50
CA ALA A 320 12.43 -8.35 0.42
C ALA A 320 11.97 -7.76 -0.94
N GLY A 321 11.77 -6.45 -1.01
CA GLY A 321 11.27 -5.76 -2.21
C GLY A 321 12.34 -5.36 -3.25
N SER A 322 13.58 -5.84 -3.13
CA SER A 322 14.70 -5.39 -3.98
C SER A 322 15.63 -6.54 -4.41
N PRO A 323 15.14 -7.48 -5.23
CA PRO A 323 15.94 -8.62 -5.68
C PRO A 323 17.21 -8.19 -6.44
N TRP A 324 17.16 -7.11 -7.23
CA TRP A 324 18.33 -6.60 -7.97
C TRP A 324 19.48 -6.11 -7.08
N SER A 325 19.20 -5.70 -5.84
CA SER A 325 20.25 -5.38 -4.86
C SER A 325 20.57 -6.54 -3.92
N GLY A 326 19.67 -7.52 -3.83
CA GLY A 326 19.71 -8.59 -2.84
C GLY A 326 19.43 -8.11 -1.42
N ASN A 327 19.10 -6.83 -1.20
CA ASN A 327 18.80 -6.31 0.13
C ASN A 327 17.50 -6.90 0.68
N TYR A 328 17.49 -7.22 1.97
CA TYR A 328 16.31 -7.67 2.71
C TYR A 328 16.42 -7.19 4.16
N SER A 329 15.31 -7.21 4.89
CA SER A 329 15.28 -6.91 6.33
C SER A 329 14.48 -7.97 7.07
N ILE A 330 15.00 -8.41 8.21
CA ILE A 330 14.30 -9.31 9.13
C ILE A 330 13.67 -8.46 10.23
N GLY A 331 12.35 -8.47 10.31
CA GLY A 331 11.62 -7.63 11.25
C GLY A 331 11.47 -8.25 12.63
N GLU A 332 11.14 -7.42 13.61
CA GLU A 332 10.82 -7.83 14.99
C GLU A 332 9.73 -8.92 15.06
N ASN A 333 8.77 -8.91 14.13
CA ASN A 333 7.74 -9.95 14.00
C ASN A 333 8.34 -11.36 13.85
N THR A 334 9.49 -11.50 13.16
CA THR A 334 10.22 -12.77 13.05
C THR A 334 10.65 -13.27 14.44
N TRP A 335 11.20 -12.37 15.25
CA TRP A 335 11.75 -12.73 16.57
C TRP A 335 10.67 -12.90 17.63
N ALA A 336 9.58 -12.14 17.54
CA ALA A 336 8.38 -12.38 18.34
C ALA A 336 7.75 -13.75 18.02
N THR A 337 7.74 -14.16 16.75
CA THR A 337 7.31 -15.51 16.34
C THR A 337 8.25 -16.60 16.89
N ALA A 338 9.57 -16.38 16.81
CA ALA A 338 10.59 -17.30 17.31
C ALA A 338 10.47 -17.58 18.83
N GLN A 339 9.97 -16.61 19.61
CA GLN A 339 9.69 -16.79 21.05
C GLN A 339 8.63 -17.86 21.33
N VAL A 340 7.88 -18.30 20.32
CA VAL A 340 6.89 -19.36 20.46
C VAL A 340 7.37 -20.61 19.73
N THR A 341 7.69 -20.50 18.45
CA THR A 341 7.93 -21.63 17.56
C THR A 341 9.18 -22.44 17.91
N GLN A 342 10.26 -21.78 18.36
CA GLN A 342 11.47 -22.49 18.75
C GLN A 342 11.35 -23.18 20.13
N PHE A 343 10.27 -22.93 20.88
CA PHE A 343 10.08 -23.43 22.24
C PHE A 343 8.86 -24.35 22.41
N ALA A 344 7.97 -24.43 21.43
CA ALA A 344 6.83 -25.35 21.44
C ALA A 344 6.55 -25.84 20.02
N GLN A 345 6.18 -27.10 19.87
CA GLN A 345 5.95 -27.73 18.56
C GLN A 345 4.48 -28.17 18.42
N PRO A 346 3.93 -28.27 17.19
CA PRO A 346 2.60 -28.82 16.98
C PRO A 346 2.44 -30.19 17.67
N GLY A 347 1.33 -30.37 18.38
CA GLY A 347 1.07 -31.54 19.22
C GLY A 347 1.42 -31.37 20.70
N TRP A 348 2.12 -30.30 21.08
CA TRP A 348 2.24 -29.90 22.50
C TRP A 348 0.86 -29.55 23.07
N THR A 349 0.71 -29.62 24.39
CA THR A 349 -0.56 -29.30 25.05
C THR A 349 -0.41 -28.07 25.91
N PHE A 350 -1.33 -27.11 25.79
CA PHE A 350 -1.42 -26.01 26.74
C PHE A 350 -1.73 -26.53 28.15
N ILE A 351 -1.37 -25.74 29.16
CA ILE A 351 -1.76 -25.96 30.55
C ILE A 351 -2.67 -24.79 30.95
N ASP A 352 -3.98 -25.02 30.98
CA ASP A 352 -4.98 -23.97 31.27
C ASP A 352 -4.72 -23.27 32.61
N SER A 353 -4.38 -24.04 33.64
CA SER A 353 -4.09 -23.50 34.98
C SER A 353 -2.80 -22.69 35.05
N ALA A 354 -1.97 -22.71 34.01
CA ALA A 354 -0.72 -21.98 33.89
C ALA A 354 -0.71 -21.05 32.67
N SER A 355 -1.88 -20.59 32.25
CA SER A 355 -2.07 -19.60 31.18
C SER A 355 -3.07 -18.54 31.64
N GLY A 356 -2.80 -17.26 31.39
CA GLY A 356 -3.66 -16.17 31.84
C GLY A 356 -3.00 -14.80 31.78
N TYR A 357 -3.51 -13.86 32.58
CA TYR A 357 -3.00 -12.49 32.67
C TYR A 357 -2.02 -12.31 33.83
N LEU A 358 -0.96 -11.54 33.59
CA LEU A 358 0.02 -11.18 34.62
C LEU A 358 -0.66 -10.34 35.71
N ASN A 359 -0.53 -10.79 36.94
CA ASN A 359 -1.21 -10.23 38.12
C ASN A 359 -2.75 -10.07 37.90
N GLY A 360 -3.33 -10.94 37.06
CA GLY A 360 -4.77 -10.99 36.78
C GLY A 360 -5.34 -9.82 35.97
N ALA A 361 -4.50 -8.98 35.34
CA ALA A 361 -4.98 -7.84 34.57
C ALA A 361 -4.31 -7.74 33.20
N GLU A 362 -5.13 -7.52 32.17
CA GLU A 362 -4.71 -7.35 30.79
C GLU A 362 -3.66 -6.24 30.61
N SER A 363 -3.79 -5.14 31.36
CA SER A 363 -2.85 -4.02 31.33
C SER A 363 -1.42 -4.41 31.73
N ASN A 364 -1.21 -5.55 32.39
CA ASN A 364 0.11 -6.01 32.79
C ASN A 364 0.72 -7.01 31.81
N GLY A 365 -0.02 -7.41 30.77
CA GLY A 365 0.39 -8.45 29.83
C GLY A 365 -0.16 -9.83 30.18
N SER A 366 0.22 -10.83 29.38
CA SER A 366 -0.35 -12.18 29.39
C SER A 366 0.73 -13.25 29.27
N TYR A 367 0.36 -14.49 29.56
CA TYR A 367 1.26 -15.64 29.44
C TYR A 367 0.50 -16.92 29.09
N VAL A 368 1.18 -17.82 28.39
CA VAL A 368 0.70 -19.18 28.09
C VAL A 368 1.79 -20.20 28.40
N THR A 369 1.40 -21.35 28.93
CA THR A 369 2.35 -22.46 29.20
C THR A 369 1.95 -23.69 28.41
N LEU A 370 2.93 -24.30 27.75
CA LEU A 370 2.77 -25.54 27.00
C LEU A 370 3.69 -26.63 27.56
N LYS A 371 3.26 -27.88 27.46
CA LYS A 371 4.06 -29.06 27.78
C LYS A 371 4.23 -29.98 26.58
N SER A 372 5.38 -30.62 26.52
CA SER A 372 5.69 -31.55 25.44
C SER A 372 4.91 -32.86 25.56
N PRO A 373 4.69 -33.58 24.44
CA PRO A 373 3.97 -34.86 24.44
C PRO A 373 4.60 -35.94 25.33
N ASN A 374 5.90 -35.85 25.62
CA ASN A 374 6.61 -36.78 26.50
C ASN A 374 6.32 -36.50 28.01
N GLY A 375 5.68 -35.37 28.33
CA GLY A 375 5.32 -34.96 29.69
C GLY A 375 6.52 -34.55 30.56
N LYS A 376 7.65 -34.15 29.95
CA LYS A 376 8.89 -33.76 30.62
C LYS A 376 9.25 -32.30 30.42
N ASP A 377 9.07 -31.79 29.21
CA ASP A 377 9.47 -30.43 28.89
C ASP A 377 8.29 -29.48 28.97
N TYR A 378 8.58 -28.23 29.33
CA TYR A 378 7.60 -27.15 29.29
C TYR A 378 8.24 -25.85 28.81
N SER A 379 7.38 -24.98 28.27
CA SER A 379 7.73 -23.63 27.85
C SER A 379 6.63 -22.69 28.28
N THR A 380 6.97 -21.62 28.99
CA THR A 380 6.06 -20.51 29.27
C THR A 380 6.48 -19.29 28.46
N VAL A 381 5.58 -18.82 27.59
CA VAL A 381 5.74 -17.56 26.84
C VAL A 381 5.00 -16.47 27.60
N LEU A 382 5.66 -15.36 27.89
CA LEU A 382 5.14 -14.21 28.63
C LEU A 382 5.34 -12.93 27.82
N GLU A 383 4.31 -12.12 27.67
CA GLU A 383 4.39 -10.80 27.05
C GLU A 383 4.03 -9.70 28.06
N THR A 384 4.79 -8.61 28.05
CA THR A 384 4.61 -7.44 28.92
C THR A 384 4.39 -6.17 28.12
N THR A 385 3.79 -6.30 26.93
CA THR A 385 3.74 -5.24 25.91
C THR A 385 2.87 -4.05 26.31
N THR A 386 1.88 -4.28 27.18
CA THR A 386 1.01 -3.25 27.75
C THR A 386 1.45 -2.80 29.14
N ALA A 387 2.43 -3.49 29.75
CA ALA A 387 2.89 -3.19 31.09
C ALA A 387 3.59 -1.82 31.12
N THR A 388 3.54 -1.16 32.28
CA THR A 388 4.17 0.16 32.49
C THR A 388 5.30 0.14 33.54
N ALA A 389 5.49 -0.99 34.22
CA ALA A 389 6.53 -1.18 35.22
C ALA A 389 7.04 -2.63 35.24
N ALA A 390 8.25 -2.82 35.74
CA ALA A 390 8.81 -4.15 35.94
C ALA A 390 7.98 -4.96 36.93
N GLN A 391 7.89 -6.27 36.69
CA GLN A 391 7.05 -7.20 37.46
C GLN A 391 7.73 -8.56 37.59
N THR A 392 7.31 -9.35 38.57
CA THR A 392 7.91 -10.66 38.86
C THR A 392 6.88 -11.78 38.71
N ALA A 393 7.24 -12.84 38.00
CA ALA A 393 6.51 -14.10 37.98
C ALA A 393 7.25 -15.14 38.83
N THR A 394 6.56 -15.78 39.75
CA THR A 394 7.06 -16.90 40.56
C THR A 394 6.39 -18.18 40.12
N PHE A 395 7.20 -19.14 39.71
CA PHE A 395 6.78 -20.41 39.15
C PHE A 395 6.90 -21.52 40.19
N THR A 396 6.01 -22.49 40.15
CA THR A 396 6.12 -23.76 40.88
C THR A 396 5.90 -24.90 39.90
N VAL A 397 6.97 -25.63 39.57
CA VAL A 397 6.95 -26.74 38.61
C VAL A 397 6.65 -28.04 39.31
N GLN A 398 5.62 -28.75 38.86
CA GLN A 398 5.20 -30.03 39.43
C GLN A 398 4.59 -30.96 38.37
N GLY A 399 4.04 -32.08 38.81
CA GLY A 399 3.30 -32.99 37.92
C GLY A 399 4.17 -33.79 36.95
N GLY A 400 5.45 -34.00 37.29
CA GLY A 400 6.37 -34.88 36.55
C GLY A 400 7.19 -34.21 35.45
N LEU A 401 7.05 -32.88 35.29
CA LEU A 401 7.88 -32.03 34.43
C LEU A 401 9.30 -31.91 34.99
N GLY A 402 10.25 -31.56 34.11
CA GLY A 402 11.64 -31.37 34.46
C GLY A 402 11.84 -30.16 35.38
N THR A 403 12.59 -30.35 36.47
CA THR A 403 13.03 -29.28 37.38
C THR A 403 14.53 -28.97 37.19
N GLY A 404 15.02 -29.19 35.97
CA GLY A 404 16.39 -28.87 35.56
C GLY A 404 16.58 -27.38 35.28
N ALA A 405 17.65 -27.02 34.57
CA ALA A 405 17.86 -25.64 34.14
C ALA A 405 16.67 -25.16 33.27
N VAL A 406 16.21 -23.94 33.56
CA VAL A 406 15.21 -23.20 32.79
C VAL A 406 15.93 -22.09 32.05
N HIS A 407 15.91 -22.15 30.74
CA HIS A 407 16.56 -21.21 29.84
C HIS A 407 15.61 -20.06 29.54
N VAL A 408 16.05 -18.82 29.75
CA VAL A 408 15.23 -17.63 29.55
C VAL A 408 15.71 -16.83 28.35
N TRP A 409 14.85 -16.69 27.36
CA TRP A 409 15.06 -15.86 26.18
C TRP A 409 14.17 -14.62 26.22
N ALA A 410 14.64 -13.51 25.66
CA ALA A 410 13.94 -12.24 25.71
C ALA A 410 14.02 -11.45 24.39
N THR A 411 13.04 -10.59 24.15
CA THR A 411 12.93 -9.73 22.95
C THR A 411 12.31 -8.39 23.34
N ASP A 412 12.96 -7.26 23.03
CA ASP A 412 12.49 -5.90 23.32
C ASP A 412 11.70 -5.35 22.13
N VAL A 413 10.38 -5.45 22.19
CA VAL A 413 9.52 -5.05 21.07
C VAL A 413 9.25 -3.53 21.03
N ASN A 414 9.69 -2.77 22.05
CA ASN A 414 9.60 -1.31 22.03
C ASN A 414 10.82 -0.66 21.38
N HIS A 415 11.96 -1.36 21.36
CA HIS A 415 13.22 -0.86 20.83
C HIS A 415 13.90 -1.92 19.96
N PRO A 416 13.31 -2.30 18.81
CA PRO A 416 13.78 -3.40 17.97
C PRO A 416 15.22 -3.16 17.50
N SER A 417 16.10 -4.14 17.69
CA SER A 417 17.49 -4.08 17.28
C SER A 417 18.16 -5.45 17.36
N SER A 418 19.13 -5.71 16.47
CA SER A 418 19.91 -6.97 16.51
C SER A 418 20.55 -7.32 17.87
N ALA A 419 20.73 -6.36 18.79
CA ALA A 419 21.24 -6.58 20.14
C ALA A 419 20.18 -6.98 21.18
N THR A 420 18.90 -6.72 20.90
CA THR A 420 17.77 -6.93 21.80
C THR A 420 16.81 -8.01 21.31
N ASP A 421 16.83 -8.35 20.02
CA ASP A 421 15.92 -9.36 19.48
C ASP A 421 16.41 -10.76 19.84
N PHE A 422 15.52 -11.62 20.31
CA PHE A 422 15.79 -13.04 20.57
C PHE A 422 17.11 -13.35 21.29
N VAL A 423 17.28 -12.83 22.51
CA VAL A 423 18.52 -12.94 23.29
C VAL A 423 18.35 -13.95 24.43
N HIS A 424 19.28 -14.91 24.54
CA HIS A 424 19.40 -15.74 25.74
C HIS A 424 19.93 -14.88 26.90
N THR A 425 19.12 -14.69 27.93
CA THR A 425 19.41 -13.73 29.00
C THR A 425 20.02 -14.39 30.23
N GLN A 426 19.50 -15.54 30.63
CA GLN A 426 19.90 -16.23 31.85
C GLN A 426 19.40 -17.67 31.89
N ASP A 427 20.08 -18.49 32.67
CA ASP A 427 19.61 -19.81 33.10
C ASP A 427 19.22 -19.75 34.57
N ILE A 428 18.06 -20.33 34.90
CA ILE A 428 17.53 -20.39 36.25
C ILE A 428 17.43 -21.86 36.65
N THR A 429 17.99 -22.23 37.79
CA THR A 429 17.78 -23.57 38.35
C THR A 429 16.67 -23.49 39.40
N PRO A 430 15.54 -24.20 39.21
CA PRO A 430 14.50 -24.30 40.23
C PRO A 430 15.06 -24.85 41.54
N ALA A 431 14.51 -24.37 42.66
CA ALA A 431 14.78 -24.94 43.97
C ALA A 431 14.28 -26.39 44.06
N ALA A 432 14.65 -27.07 45.15
CA ALA A 432 14.31 -28.50 45.33
C ALA A 432 12.79 -28.77 45.37
N ASP A 433 11.98 -27.76 45.67
CA ASP A 433 10.51 -27.81 45.63
C ASP A 433 9.92 -27.39 44.26
N GLY A 434 10.76 -27.21 43.24
CA GLY A 434 10.36 -26.81 41.89
C GLY A 434 10.11 -25.31 41.72
N THR A 435 10.43 -24.47 42.72
CA THR A 435 10.16 -23.04 42.67
C THR A 435 11.27 -22.22 42.02
N TYR A 436 10.91 -21.20 41.22
CA TYR A 436 11.82 -20.18 40.72
C TYR A 436 11.09 -18.87 40.41
N SER A 437 11.82 -17.76 40.18
CA SER A 437 11.23 -16.47 39.83
C SER A 437 11.93 -15.82 38.64
N LEU A 438 11.17 -15.07 37.83
CA LEU A 438 11.65 -14.27 36.72
C LEU A 438 11.12 -12.83 36.87
N THR A 439 12.01 -11.84 36.78
CA THR A 439 11.62 -10.42 36.72
C THR A 439 11.65 -9.96 35.28
N MET A 440 10.54 -9.38 34.82
CA MET A 440 10.29 -8.99 33.44
C MET A 440 10.17 -7.47 33.34
N GLN A 441 10.78 -6.88 32.31
CA GLN A 441 10.65 -5.45 32.00
C GLN A 441 9.40 -5.19 31.14
N PRO A 442 8.83 -3.97 31.15
CA PRO A 442 7.79 -3.53 30.21
C PRO A 442 8.26 -3.58 28.75
N GLY A 443 7.37 -3.93 27.83
CA GLY A 443 7.67 -3.90 26.40
C GLY A 443 8.50 -5.08 25.90
N TYR A 444 8.43 -6.23 26.59
CA TYR A 444 9.23 -7.41 26.27
C TYR A 444 8.36 -8.64 26.02
N ILE A 445 8.95 -9.57 25.29
CA ILE A 445 8.54 -10.97 25.25
C ILE A 445 9.61 -11.76 25.99
N TYR A 446 9.20 -12.68 26.85
CA TYR A 446 10.07 -13.63 27.53
C TYR A 446 9.59 -15.05 27.29
N THR A 447 10.53 -15.98 27.09
CA THR A 447 10.23 -17.41 27.08
C THR A 447 11.11 -18.13 28.09
N ALA A 448 10.48 -18.77 29.06
CA ALA A 448 11.14 -19.61 30.06
C ALA A 448 10.87 -21.07 29.71
N SER A 449 11.91 -21.81 29.33
CA SER A 449 11.75 -23.17 28.82
C SER A 449 12.81 -24.14 29.36
N THR A 450 12.44 -25.42 29.46
CA THR A 450 13.40 -26.51 29.70
C THR A 450 14.02 -27.05 28.42
N THR A 451 13.56 -26.61 27.25
CA THR A 451 14.14 -27.02 25.96
C THR A 451 15.49 -26.35 25.73
N THR A 452 16.28 -26.95 24.83
CA THR A 452 17.57 -26.44 24.38
C THR A 452 17.63 -26.52 22.86
N GLY A 453 18.59 -25.85 22.23
CA GLY A 453 18.81 -25.91 20.78
C GLY A 453 18.49 -24.61 20.05
N GLN A 454 17.76 -23.69 20.69
CA GLN A 454 17.28 -22.45 20.08
C GLN A 454 18.43 -21.56 19.58
N GLY A 455 18.19 -20.85 18.48
CA GLY A 455 19.20 -20.11 17.77
C GLY A 455 18.69 -18.84 17.09
N LYS A 456 19.64 -17.93 16.87
CA LYS A 456 19.42 -16.63 16.22
C LYS A 456 20.27 -16.55 14.97
N GLY A 457 19.63 -16.52 13.80
CA GLY A 457 20.29 -16.32 12.51
C GLY A 457 21.06 -15.01 12.44
N THR A 458 22.22 -15.03 11.76
CA THR A 458 23.19 -13.91 11.75
C THR A 458 23.55 -13.42 10.34
N ALA A 459 22.85 -13.88 9.31
CA ALA A 459 23.10 -13.44 7.95
C ALA A 459 22.86 -11.93 7.79
N THR A 460 23.72 -11.27 7.03
CA THR A 460 23.67 -9.82 6.82
C THR A 460 23.30 -9.53 5.38
N ALA A 461 22.27 -8.70 5.19
CA ALA A 461 21.83 -8.26 3.87
C ALA A 461 22.87 -7.33 3.20
N PRO A 462 23.00 -7.37 1.86
CA PRO A 462 23.68 -6.33 1.09
C PRO A 462 23.05 -4.95 1.27
N ALA A 463 23.78 -3.89 0.92
CA ALA A 463 23.23 -2.54 0.89
C ALA A 463 22.19 -2.38 -0.23
N ALA A 464 21.07 -1.71 0.07
CA ALA A 464 20.03 -1.42 -0.91
C ALA A 464 20.52 -0.45 -1.99
N HIS A 465 20.07 -0.65 -3.23
CA HIS A 465 20.18 0.32 -4.31
C HIS A 465 18.98 0.24 -5.26
N ALA A 466 18.69 1.35 -5.94
CA ALA A 466 17.64 1.42 -6.97
C ALA A 466 17.92 0.48 -8.16
N LEU A 467 16.88 0.10 -8.89
CA LEU A 467 17.05 -0.55 -10.18
C LEU A 467 17.47 0.51 -11.20
N ALA A 468 18.59 0.28 -11.87
CA ALA A 468 19.20 1.27 -12.76
C ALA A 468 18.51 1.35 -14.13
N LEU A 469 18.54 2.53 -14.73
CA LEU A 469 18.29 2.72 -16.17
C LEU A 469 19.63 2.79 -16.93
N PRO A 470 19.69 2.28 -18.17
CA PRO A 470 18.62 1.59 -18.89
C PRO A 470 18.35 0.18 -18.36
N TYR A 471 17.10 -0.27 -18.51
CA TYR A 471 16.67 -1.64 -18.23
C TYR A 471 16.04 -2.24 -19.50
N SER A 472 16.20 -3.54 -19.71
CA SER A 472 15.54 -4.25 -20.81
C SER A 472 15.38 -5.72 -20.49
N ASP A 473 14.31 -6.30 -20.98
CA ASP A 473 14.06 -7.74 -20.95
C ASP A 473 13.43 -8.21 -22.27
N ASN A 474 13.99 -9.27 -22.84
CA ASN A 474 13.44 -9.94 -24.03
C ASN A 474 12.83 -11.31 -23.68
N PHE A 475 12.73 -11.63 -22.38
CA PHE A 475 12.05 -12.80 -21.81
C PHE A 475 12.63 -14.18 -22.21
N ASP A 476 13.60 -14.24 -23.12
CA ASP A 476 14.24 -15.45 -23.62
C ASP A 476 15.01 -16.25 -22.55
N ASN A 477 15.32 -15.65 -21.40
CA ASN A 477 16.05 -16.31 -20.30
C ASN A 477 15.10 -16.98 -19.29
N ASP A 478 13.82 -16.66 -19.33
CA ASP A 478 12.82 -17.21 -18.42
C ASP A 478 12.26 -18.54 -18.98
N ALA A 479 11.75 -19.38 -18.09
CA ALA A 479 11.19 -20.67 -18.48
C ALA A 479 9.77 -20.51 -19.02
N THR A 480 9.40 -21.35 -20.00
CA THR A 480 8.00 -21.39 -20.47
C THR A 480 7.05 -21.77 -19.33
N SER A 481 5.90 -21.09 -19.28
CA SER A 481 4.83 -21.26 -18.31
C SER A 481 5.22 -20.91 -16.87
N THR A 482 6.11 -19.92 -16.72
CA THR A 482 6.43 -19.24 -15.46
C THR A 482 6.28 -17.73 -15.62
N GLU A 483 6.25 -16.99 -14.52
CA GLU A 483 6.33 -15.53 -14.56
C GLU A 483 7.73 -15.07 -15.02
N ALA A 484 7.81 -13.90 -15.66
CA ALA A 484 9.07 -13.31 -16.10
C ALA A 484 9.81 -12.61 -14.94
N THR A 485 11.13 -12.54 -14.98
CA THR A 485 11.92 -11.91 -13.90
C THR A 485 11.46 -10.46 -13.62
N TYR A 486 11.20 -10.14 -12.35
CA TYR A 486 10.72 -8.83 -11.82
C TYR A 486 9.33 -8.36 -12.26
N LEU A 487 8.66 -9.07 -13.15
CA LEU A 487 7.34 -8.69 -13.65
C LEU A 487 6.25 -9.12 -12.66
N SER A 488 5.63 -8.17 -11.95
CA SER A 488 4.64 -8.44 -10.90
C SER A 488 3.22 -8.19 -11.39
N ASP A 489 2.45 -9.27 -11.52
CA ASP A 489 1.08 -9.21 -12.02
C ASP A 489 0.16 -8.56 -11.00
N MET A 490 -0.58 -7.56 -11.45
CA MET A 490 -1.53 -6.83 -10.60
C MET A 490 -2.97 -7.25 -10.84
N GLN A 491 -3.31 -7.62 -12.08
CA GLN A 491 -4.59 -8.22 -12.44
C GLN A 491 -4.41 -9.09 -13.68
N GLY A 492 -5.09 -10.24 -13.73
CA GLY A 492 -4.83 -11.26 -14.74
C GLY A 492 -3.66 -12.16 -14.35
N SER A 493 -2.99 -12.75 -15.33
CA SER A 493 -1.75 -13.49 -15.12
C SER A 493 -0.91 -13.43 -16.38
N TYR A 494 0.38 -13.19 -16.24
CA TYR A 494 1.31 -12.98 -17.32
C TYR A 494 2.41 -14.03 -17.22
N GLU A 495 2.39 -14.98 -18.15
CA GLU A 495 3.37 -16.04 -18.20
C GLU A 495 4.23 -15.94 -19.45
N VAL A 496 5.47 -16.39 -19.33
CA VAL A 496 6.40 -16.55 -20.43
C VAL A 496 5.94 -17.73 -21.30
N GLN A 497 5.69 -17.47 -22.57
CA GLN A 497 5.20 -18.43 -23.56
C GLN A 497 6.03 -18.34 -24.84
N PRO A 498 6.06 -19.39 -25.68
CA PRO A 498 6.66 -19.29 -27.00
C PRO A 498 6.02 -18.15 -27.80
N CYS A 499 6.85 -17.31 -28.40
CA CYS A 499 6.36 -16.21 -29.22
C CYS A 499 5.51 -16.70 -30.39
N ALA A 500 4.43 -15.97 -30.68
CA ALA A 500 3.52 -16.24 -31.78
C ALA A 500 3.84 -15.38 -33.02
N SER A 501 3.00 -15.52 -34.04
CA SER A 501 2.96 -14.60 -35.21
C SER A 501 4.30 -14.49 -35.95
N GLY A 502 5.03 -15.60 -36.06
CA GLY A 502 6.28 -15.71 -36.83
C GLY A 502 7.53 -15.22 -36.09
N ARG A 503 7.41 -14.79 -34.83
CA ARG A 503 8.55 -14.46 -33.96
C ARG A 503 9.06 -15.71 -33.25
N SER A 504 10.38 -15.83 -33.13
CA SER A 504 11.05 -16.90 -32.37
C SER A 504 11.45 -16.38 -31.00
N GLY A 505 11.53 -17.26 -30.00
CA GLY A 505 11.94 -16.90 -28.65
C GLY A 505 10.81 -17.10 -27.66
N GLN A 506 10.96 -16.50 -26.49
CA GLN A 506 9.93 -16.41 -25.46
C GLN A 506 9.36 -14.99 -25.41
N CYS A 507 8.06 -14.91 -25.13
CA CYS A 507 7.29 -13.68 -25.04
C CYS A 507 6.44 -13.76 -23.77
N VAL A 508 6.10 -12.63 -23.15
CA VAL A 508 5.11 -12.63 -22.07
C VAL A 508 3.71 -12.62 -22.65
N GLN A 509 2.82 -13.46 -22.14
CA GLN A 509 1.44 -13.58 -22.58
C GLN A 509 0.49 -13.42 -21.39
N GLN A 510 -0.55 -12.60 -21.53
CA GLN A 510 -1.65 -12.62 -20.58
C GLN A 510 -2.42 -13.96 -20.76
N MET A 511 -2.61 -14.73 -19.69
CA MET A 511 -3.08 -16.11 -19.76
C MET A 511 -4.59 -16.29 -19.58
N ALA A 512 -5.25 -15.39 -18.85
CA ALA A 512 -6.67 -15.45 -18.54
C ALA A 512 -7.53 -14.98 -19.74
N PRO A 513 -8.23 -15.90 -20.44
CA PRO A 513 -8.97 -15.56 -21.66
C PRO A 513 -10.31 -14.87 -21.39
N VAL A 514 -10.75 -14.86 -20.13
CA VAL A 514 -12.00 -14.28 -19.67
C VAL A 514 -11.81 -13.79 -18.23
N LYS A 515 -12.70 -12.89 -17.82
CA LYS A 515 -12.72 -12.35 -16.46
C LYS A 515 -12.82 -13.47 -15.40
N PRO A 516 -11.90 -13.53 -14.41
CA PRO A 516 -11.94 -14.45 -13.29
C PRO A 516 -13.12 -14.20 -12.33
N ILE A 517 -13.34 -15.16 -11.43
CA ILE A 517 -14.13 -14.95 -10.22
C ILE A 517 -13.24 -14.20 -9.24
N GLU A 518 -13.46 -12.90 -9.16
CA GLU A 518 -12.65 -11.98 -8.36
C GLU A 518 -12.91 -12.09 -6.87
N TRP A 519 -11.89 -11.75 -6.11
CA TRP A 519 -12.03 -11.54 -4.68
C TRP A 519 -12.74 -10.20 -4.42
N GLN A 520 -12.18 -9.06 -4.82
CA GLN A 520 -12.70 -7.74 -4.44
C GLN A 520 -13.33 -6.95 -5.59
N ASP A 521 -12.51 -6.43 -6.49
CA ASP A 521 -12.92 -5.50 -7.54
C ASP A 521 -12.14 -5.73 -8.85
N ASP A 522 -12.73 -5.24 -9.95
CA ASP A 522 -12.30 -5.49 -11.33
C ASP A 522 -11.50 -4.33 -11.89
N SER A 523 -10.50 -4.65 -12.70
CA SER A 523 -9.70 -3.69 -13.44
C SER A 523 -9.24 -4.30 -14.78
N ASP A 524 -8.62 -3.47 -15.62
CA ASP A 524 -7.88 -3.97 -16.78
C ASP A 524 -6.80 -4.96 -16.30
N ALA A 525 -6.46 -5.99 -17.07
CA ALA A 525 -5.37 -6.88 -16.69
C ALA A 525 -4.04 -6.17 -16.96
N TYR A 526 -3.12 -6.15 -16.00
CA TYR A 526 -1.81 -5.53 -16.17
C TYR A 526 -0.76 -6.10 -15.21
N SER A 527 0.50 -5.88 -15.56
CA SER A 527 1.66 -6.27 -14.77
C SER A 527 2.68 -5.14 -14.72
N LEU A 528 3.36 -4.99 -13.58
CA LEU A 528 4.26 -3.88 -13.28
C LEU A 528 5.70 -4.35 -13.12
N ILE A 529 6.63 -3.48 -13.52
CA ILE A 529 8.06 -3.72 -13.36
C ILE A 529 8.83 -2.41 -13.24
N GLY A 530 9.90 -2.44 -12.46
CA GLY A 530 10.88 -1.36 -12.42
C GLY A 530 10.97 -0.64 -11.08
N ASP A 531 11.49 0.58 -11.10
CA ASP A 531 11.73 1.36 -9.88
C ASP A 531 10.73 2.52 -9.75
N PRO A 532 10.04 2.68 -8.59
CA PRO A 532 9.11 3.79 -8.36
C PRO A 532 9.74 5.19 -8.44
N THR A 533 11.07 5.29 -8.39
CA THR A 533 11.81 6.56 -8.48
C THR A 533 12.10 7.01 -9.91
N TRP A 534 11.86 6.17 -10.93
CA TRP A 534 12.09 6.53 -12.32
C TRP A 534 11.15 7.66 -12.76
N SER A 535 11.71 8.75 -13.31
CA SER A 535 10.94 9.96 -13.64
C SER A 535 10.95 10.32 -15.12
N ASN A 536 12.12 10.34 -15.75
CA ASN A 536 12.29 10.74 -17.15
C ASN A 536 12.87 9.58 -17.94
N TYR A 537 12.03 8.89 -18.68
CA TYR A 537 12.39 7.71 -19.46
C TYR A 537 11.43 7.48 -20.61
N THR A 538 11.81 6.62 -21.54
CA THR A 538 10.92 6.04 -22.53
C THR A 538 10.81 4.55 -22.26
N VAL A 539 9.59 4.07 -22.04
CA VAL A 539 9.26 2.64 -22.06
C VAL A 539 8.84 2.26 -23.46
N SER A 540 9.27 1.11 -23.95
CA SER A 540 8.81 0.49 -25.19
C SER A 540 8.64 -1.01 -24.99
N SER A 541 7.66 -1.59 -25.67
CA SER A 541 7.50 -3.04 -25.80
C SER A 541 6.90 -3.35 -27.17
N ASP A 542 7.29 -4.48 -27.72
CA ASP A 542 6.61 -5.05 -28.87
C ASP A 542 5.30 -5.71 -28.41
N VAL A 543 4.23 -5.51 -29.16
CA VAL A 543 2.88 -6.03 -28.87
C VAL A 543 2.34 -6.83 -30.04
N ASP A 544 1.68 -7.95 -29.77
CA ASP A 544 0.93 -8.75 -30.74
C ASP A 544 -0.50 -8.99 -30.23
N LEU A 545 -1.46 -8.33 -30.88
CA LEU A 545 -2.88 -8.53 -30.62
C LEU A 545 -3.34 -9.83 -31.29
N ARG A 546 -3.62 -10.83 -30.46
CA ARG A 546 -4.05 -12.18 -30.84
C ARG A 546 -5.55 -12.25 -31.10
N GLN A 547 -6.29 -11.29 -30.57
CA GLN A 547 -7.73 -11.12 -30.71
C GLN A 547 -8.12 -9.64 -30.76
N ALA A 548 -9.35 -9.34 -31.21
CA ALA A 548 -9.84 -7.96 -31.21
C ALA A 548 -9.87 -7.41 -29.78
N GLY A 549 -9.32 -6.22 -29.56
CA GLY A 549 -9.02 -5.73 -28.22
C GLY A 549 -8.08 -4.53 -28.23
N THR A 550 -7.58 -4.20 -27.04
CA THR A 550 -6.72 -3.04 -26.80
C THR A 550 -5.60 -3.46 -25.85
N VAL A 551 -4.35 -3.21 -26.26
CA VAL A 551 -3.17 -3.36 -25.40
C VAL A 551 -2.81 -2.02 -24.78
N GLU A 552 -2.07 -2.09 -23.67
CA GLU A 552 -1.67 -0.96 -22.85
C GLU A 552 -0.19 -1.02 -22.53
N LEU A 553 0.45 0.14 -22.56
CA LEU A 553 1.78 0.32 -21.98
C LEU A 553 1.70 1.43 -20.92
N LEU A 554 2.02 1.06 -19.69
CA LEU A 554 1.93 1.92 -18.51
C LEU A 554 3.29 2.57 -18.24
N GLY A 555 3.24 3.80 -17.75
CA GLY A 555 4.41 4.54 -17.31
C GLY A 555 4.09 5.53 -16.20
N ARG A 556 5.11 5.78 -15.37
CA ARG A 556 5.00 6.46 -14.08
C ARG A 556 3.90 5.85 -13.20
N ALA A 557 3.80 4.52 -13.22
CA ALA A 557 2.95 3.77 -12.31
C ALA A 557 3.49 3.93 -10.88
N ASN A 558 2.80 4.72 -10.05
CA ASN A 558 3.26 5.06 -8.71
C ASN A 558 2.40 4.42 -7.63
N THR A 559 1.30 5.03 -7.21
CA THR A 559 0.54 4.65 -6.03
C THR A 559 -0.62 3.74 -6.40
N GLN A 560 -0.73 2.64 -5.68
CA GLN A 560 -1.95 1.85 -5.57
C GLN A 560 -2.55 2.09 -4.18
N ASN A 561 -3.86 2.35 -4.12
CA ASN A 561 -4.60 2.51 -2.87
C ASN A 561 -5.52 1.31 -2.67
N ARG A 562 -6.10 1.15 -1.48
CA ARG A 562 -7.23 0.23 -1.29
C ARG A 562 -8.51 0.83 -1.91
N PRO A 563 -9.36 0.06 -2.61
CA PRO A 563 -9.16 -1.33 -3.01
C PRO A 563 -8.08 -1.47 -4.10
N GLN A 564 -7.25 -2.51 -3.97
CA GLN A 564 -5.92 -2.60 -4.59
C GLN A 564 -5.91 -3.15 -6.03
N SER A 565 -6.99 -2.97 -6.80
CA SER A 565 -7.06 -3.40 -8.20
C SER A 565 -6.59 -2.32 -9.19
N HIS A 566 -6.40 -1.07 -8.73
CA HIS A 566 -6.17 0.09 -9.59
C HIS A 566 -4.86 0.81 -9.32
N GLN A 567 -4.21 1.27 -10.39
CA GLN A 567 -2.89 1.89 -10.33
C GLN A 567 -2.96 3.33 -10.83
N ALA A 568 -2.45 4.29 -10.04
CA ALA A 568 -2.16 5.61 -10.55
C ALA A 568 -1.01 5.53 -11.55
N ALA A 569 -1.28 5.85 -12.82
CA ALA A 569 -0.34 5.73 -13.93
C ALA A 569 -0.75 6.58 -15.14
N TYR A 570 0.19 6.82 -16.04
CA TYR A 570 -0.13 7.15 -17.43
C TYR A 570 -0.09 5.91 -18.30
N GLU A 571 -0.91 5.91 -19.34
CA GLU A 571 -1.11 4.75 -20.20
C GLU A 571 -1.15 5.21 -21.65
N VAL A 572 -0.48 4.48 -22.55
CA VAL A 572 -0.85 4.51 -23.96
C VAL A 572 -1.66 3.26 -24.26
N ARG A 573 -2.89 3.46 -24.74
CA ARG A 573 -3.81 2.40 -25.13
C ARG A 573 -3.89 2.35 -26.66
N LEU A 574 -3.81 1.15 -27.25
CA LEU A 574 -3.83 0.95 -28.70
C LEU A 574 -4.70 -0.26 -29.07
N SER A 575 -5.71 -0.07 -29.92
CA SER A 575 -6.59 -1.13 -30.40
C SER A 575 -6.16 -1.71 -31.75
N ASP A 576 -6.66 -2.91 -32.08
CA ASP A 576 -6.45 -3.57 -33.37
C ASP A 576 -6.95 -2.73 -34.57
N SER A 577 -7.98 -1.91 -34.34
CA SER A 577 -8.52 -0.97 -35.32
C SER A 577 -7.63 0.26 -35.57
N GLY A 578 -6.57 0.43 -34.79
CA GLY A 578 -5.68 1.60 -34.82
C GLY A 578 -6.18 2.79 -33.99
N ALA A 579 -7.23 2.64 -33.18
CA ALA A 579 -7.62 3.69 -32.26
C ALA A 579 -6.59 3.76 -31.11
N TRP A 580 -6.19 4.97 -30.73
CA TRP A 580 -5.19 5.15 -29.69
C TRP A 580 -5.56 6.29 -28.74
N SER A 581 -5.06 6.20 -27.50
CA SER A 581 -5.14 7.28 -26.51
C SER A 581 -3.92 7.33 -25.61
N ILE A 582 -3.50 8.53 -25.24
CA ILE A 582 -2.72 8.78 -24.02
C ILE A 582 -3.73 9.05 -22.91
N ALA A 583 -3.75 8.22 -21.89
CA ALA A 583 -4.66 8.30 -20.77
C ALA A 583 -3.90 8.41 -19.45
N LYS A 584 -4.63 8.81 -18.42
CA LYS A 584 -4.19 8.90 -17.04
C LYS A 584 -5.22 8.20 -16.17
N ASN A 585 -4.78 7.21 -15.42
CA ASN A 585 -5.59 6.48 -14.46
C ASN A 585 -5.23 6.91 -13.04
N THR A 586 -6.21 6.94 -12.15
CA THR A 586 -6.02 7.25 -10.73
C THR A 586 -5.95 5.97 -9.91
N SER A 587 -5.45 6.06 -8.67
CA SER A 587 -5.46 4.93 -7.73
C SER A 587 -6.86 4.49 -7.29
N ALA A 588 -7.92 5.17 -7.76
CA ALA A 588 -9.32 4.78 -7.57
C ALA A 588 -9.97 4.24 -8.86
N GLY A 589 -9.18 3.98 -9.92
CA GLY A 589 -9.67 3.43 -11.18
C GLY A 589 -10.33 4.43 -12.13
N ASN A 590 -10.23 5.74 -11.85
CA ASN A 590 -10.78 6.75 -12.77
C ASN A 590 -9.81 7.01 -13.93
N LEU A 591 -10.17 6.50 -15.10
CA LEU A 591 -9.43 6.71 -16.34
C LEU A 591 -9.87 8.01 -17.05
N SER A 592 -8.90 8.87 -17.36
CA SER A 592 -9.09 10.13 -18.10
C SER A 592 -8.24 10.15 -19.36
N THR A 593 -8.83 10.49 -20.51
CA THR A 593 -8.09 10.61 -21.78
C THR A 593 -7.48 12.01 -21.90
N LEU A 594 -6.17 12.09 -22.09
CA LEU A 594 -5.43 13.34 -22.28
C LEU A 594 -5.30 13.69 -23.78
N ALA A 595 -5.08 12.69 -24.62
CA ALA A 595 -5.11 12.80 -26.07
C ALA A 595 -5.58 11.49 -26.69
N SER A 596 -6.19 11.57 -27.88
CA SER A 596 -6.59 10.39 -28.64
C SER A 596 -6.57 10.67 -30.13
N GLY A 597 -6.60 9.59 -30.91
CA GLY A 597 -6.68 9.66 -32.36
C GLY A 597 -6.88 8.29 -32.98
N THR A 598 -6.69 8.22 -34.29
CA THR A 598 -6.80 6.97 -35.05
C THR A 598 -5.66 6.90 -36.05
N HIS A 599 -4.90 5.81 -35.97
CA HIS A 599 -3.93 5.38 -36.97
C HIS A 599 -4.61 4.42 -37.95
N ALA A 600 -3.93 4.05 -39.05
CA ALA A 600 -4.37 2.92 -39.84
C ALA A 600 -4.45 1.65 -38.95
N SER A 601 -5.41 0.77 -39.22
CA SER A 601 -5.54 -0.48 -38.48
C SER A 601 -4.22 -1.25 -38.47
N ILE A 602 -3.83 -1.67 -37.27
CA ILE A 602 -2.64 -2.50 -37.04
C ILE A 602 -2.95 -3.99 -37.27
N GLY A 603 -4.23 -4.36 -37.16
CA GLY A 603 -4.70 -5.72 -37.38
C GLY A 603 -4.37 -6.66 -36.22
N LEU A 604 -4.44 -7.95 -36.49
CA LEU A 604 -4.18 -9.03 -35.54
C LEU A 604 -3.00 -9.88 -36.01
N ASN A 605 -2.35 -10.60 -35.09
CA ASN A 605 -1.26 -11.53 -35.38
C ASN A 605 -0.09 -10.86 -36.11
N THR A 606 0.23 -9.62 -35.74
CA THR A 606 1.30 -8.80 -36.33
C THR A 606 1.95 -8.02 -35.21
N TRP A 607 3.28 -8.10 -35.13
CA TRP A 607 4.06 -7.41 -34.12
C TRP A 607 4.25 -5.93 -34.45
N HIS A 608 4.03 -5.08 -33.45
CA HIS A 608 4.26 -3.64 -33.50
C HIS A 608 5.04 -3.16 -32.28
N THR A 609 5.84 -2.10 -32.41
CA THR A 609 6.53 -1.50 -31.26
C THR A 609 5.73 -0.31 -30.74
N LEU A 610 5.23 -0.41 -29.50
CA LEU A 610 4.54 0.66 -28.79
C LEU A 610 5.49 1.33 -27.81
N SER A 611 5.48 2.66 -27.73
CA SER A 611 6.33 3.41 -26.79
C SER A 611 5.59 4.54 -26.09
N LEU A 612 5.95 4.78 -24.82
CA LEU A 612 5.50 5.91 -24.00
C LEU A 612 6.71 6.61 -23.36
N GLY A 613 6.92 7.87 -23.72
CA GLY A 613 8.08 8.67 -23.30
C GLY A 613 7.72 9.83 -22.39
N PHE A 614 8.52 10.04 -21.35
CA PHE A 614 8.38 11.08 -20.34
C PHE A 614 9.60 11.99 -20.29
N SER A 615 9.38 13.30 -20.32
CA SER A 615 10.41 14.33 -20.17
C SER A 615 9.80 15.56 -19.49
N GLY A 616 9.95 15.65 -18.17
CA GLY A 616 9.27 16.65 -17.34
C GLY A 616 7.77 16.37 -17.29
N ASP A 617 6.95 17.36 -17.65
CA ASP A 617 5.51 17.22 -17.84
C ASP A 617 5.12 16.68 -19.23
N GLN A 618 6.04 16.62 -20.20
CA GLN A 618 5.70 16.09 -21.52
C GLN A 618 5.65 14.57 -21.55
N ILE A 619 4.56 14.07 -22.17
CA ILE A 619 4.26 12.65 -22.38
C ILE A 619 4.05 12.44 -23.88
N THR A 620 4.79 11.52 -24.49
CA THR A 620 4.75 11.25 -25.94
C THR A 620 4.53 9.78 -26.22
N ALA A 621 3.49 9.46 -26.99
CA ALA A 621 3.21 8.10 -27.47
C ALA A 621 3.72 7.90 -28.91
N LYS A 622 4.28 6.72 -29.19
CA LYS A 622 4.73 6.32 -30.53
C LYS A 622 4.30 4.91 -30.88
N LEU A 623 4.09 4.67 -32.17
CA LEU A 623 3.85 3.37 -32.78
C LEU A 623 4.85 3.18 -33.92
N ASP A 624 5.63 2.10 -33.89
CA ASP A 624 6.66 1.78 -34.90
C ASP A 624 7.62 2.96 -35.16
N GLY A 625 7.94 3.70 -34.09
CA GLY A 625 8.78 4.90 -34.13
C GLY A 625 8.08 6.19 -34.59
N ALA A 626 6.88 6.12 -35.15
CA ALA A 626 6.09 7.29 -35.53
C ALA A 626 5.32 7.87 -34.33
N THR A 627 5.35 9.19 -34.15
CA THR A 627 4.60 9.85 -33.08
C THR A 627 3.10 9.78 -33.32
N LEU A 628 2.38 9.21 -32.36
CA LEU A 628 0.92 9.25 -32.30
C LEU A 628 0.44 10.61 -31.75
N GLY A 629 0.96 11.01 -30.60
CA GLY A 629 0.62 12.29 -29.95
C GLY A 629 1.56 12.66 -28.82
N THR A 630 1.49 13.93 -28.41
CA THR A 630 2.22 14.50 -27.26
C THR A 630 1.26 15.36 -26.43
N VAL A 631 1.31 15.19 -25.11
CA VAL A 631 0.55 15.99 -24.12
C VAL A 631 1.45 16.47 -23.00
N ALA A 632 0.99 17.46 -22.22
CA ALA A 632 1.66 17.90 -21.01
C ALA A 632 0.76 17.61 -19.79
N ASP A 633 1.22 16.77 -18.86
CA ASP A 633 0.58 16.49 -17.58
C ASP A 633 1.66 16.10 -16.54
N ASN A 634 1.52 16.60 -15.32
CA ASN A 634 2.48 16.42 -14.23
C ASN A 634 1.88 15.74 -12.99
N SER A 635 0.67 15.16 -13.11
CA SER A 635 -0.05 14.50 -12.03
C SER A 635 0.79 13.38 -11.42
N TYR A 636 1.53 12.65 -12.26
CA TYR A 636 2.50 11.64 -11.85
C TYR A 636 3.89 12.03 -12.36
N GLN A 637 4.87 12.14 -11.45
CA GLN A 637 6.21 12.64 -11.75
C GLN A 637 7.27 11.53 -11.81
N SER A 638 7.00 10.41 -11.15
CA SER A 638 7.83 9.21 -11.17
C SER A 638 6.96 7.97 -11.03
N GLY A 639 7.54 6.82 -11.34
CA GLY A 639 6.91 5.52 -11.15
C GLY A 639 7.45 4.47 -12.12
N GLN A 640 7.06 3.24 -11.85
CA GLN A 640 7.37 2.05 -12.62
C GLN A 640 6.75 2.08 -14.02
N VAL A 641 7.04 1.05 -14.79
CA VAL A 641 6.40 0.78 -16.08
C VAL A 641 5.51 -0.45 -15.97
N GLY A 642 4.66 -0.68 -16.96
CA GLY A 642 3.86 -1.90 -17.01
C GLY A 642 3.37 -2.22 -18.41
N ILE A 643 2.92 -3.45 -18.58
CA ILE A 643 2.25 -3.96 -19.77
C ILE A 643 0.84 -4.40 -19.37
N GLY A 644 -0.13 -4.24 -20.27
CA GLY A 644 -1.52 -4.53 -19.92
C GLY A 644 -2.43 -4.70 -21.13
N VAL A 645 -3.66 -5.12 -20.85
CA VAL A 645 -4.73 -5.28 -21.84
C VAL A 645 -6.06 -4.82 -21.25
N VAL A 646 -6.96 -4.26 -22.08
CA VAL A 646 -8.26 -3.78 -21.61
C VAL A 646 -9.23 -4.95 -21.40
N GLY A 647 -9.46 -5.32 -20.15
CA GLY A 647 -10.18 -6.54 -19.78
C GLY A 647 -9.27 -7.78 -19.83
N TYR A 648 -9.69 -8.81 -20.57
CA TYR A 648 -9.02 -10.12 -20.56
C TYR A 648 -8.83 -10.63 -22.00
N GLN A 649 -7.63 -10.44 -22.54
CA GLN A 649 -7.21 -10.95 -23.84
C GLN A 649 -5.88 -11.66 -23.72
N THR A 650 -5.70 -12.73 -24.50
CA THR A 650 -4.45 -13.50 -24.49
C THR A 650 -3.42 -12.94 -25.47
N ASP A 651 -3.13 -11.65 -25.38
CA ASP A 651 -2.18 -10.93 -26.23
C ASP A 651 -0.74 -11.12 -25.72
N GLN A 652 0.25 -10.93 -26.61
CA GLN A 652 1.67 -11.13 -26.28
C GLN A 652 2.47 -9.83 -26.30
N PHE A 653 3.46 -9.77 -25.42
CA PHE A 653 4.41 -8.68 -25.21
C PHE A 653 5.85 -9.22 -25.30
N ASP A 654 6.75 -8.41 -25.85
CA ASP A 654 8.16 -8.78 -25.99
C ASP A 654 9.08 -7.54 -26.04
N ASN A 655 10.39 -7.74 -25.93
CA ASN A 655 11.44 -6.72 -26.05
C ASN A 655 11.15 -5.47 -25.22
N LEU A 656 10.78 -5.65 -23.95
CA LEU A 656 10.59 -4.55 -23.02
C LEU A 656 11.90 -3.76 -22.87
N SER A 657 11.84 -2.45 -23.05
CA SER A 657 13.00 -1.56 -22.93
C SER A 657 12.61 -0.27 -22.23
N VAL A 658 13.40 0.13 -21.23
CA VAL A 658 13.26 1.39 -20.51
C VAL A 658 14.58 2.16 -20.61
N THR A 659 14.56 3.26 -21.34
CA THR A 659 15.76 4.09 -21.57
C THR A 659 15.60 5.47 -20.94
N PRO A 660 16.65 6.02 -20.28
CA PRO A 660 16.54 7.33 -19.65
C PRO A 660 16.37 8.44 -20.69
N ASN A 661 15.49 9.39 -20.41
CA ASN A 661 15.34 10.62 -21.18
C ASN A 661 16.04 11.77 -20.45
N ALA A 662 16.40 12.82 -21.20
CA ALA A 662 16.78 14.08 -20.58
C ALA A 662 15.62 14.60 -19.72
N ALA A 663 15.93 15.23 -18.58
CA ALA A 663 14.92 15.91 -17.80
C ALA A 663 14.26 17.02 -18.62
N GLY A 664 12.95 17.15 -18.51
CA GLY A 664 12.17 18.21 -19.14
C GLY A 664 11.68 19.27 -18.16
N ASN A 665 10.89 20.21 -18.67
CA ASN A 665 10.24 21.23 -17.87
C ASN A 665 9.02 20.67 -17.13
N ILE A 666 8.70 21.23 -15.96
CA ILE A 666 7.51 20.87 -15.16
C ILE A 666 6.77 22.15 -14.78
N SER A 667 5.66 22.41 -15.47
CA SER A 667 4.77 23.55 -15.24
C SER A 667 3.88 23.36 -14.00
N GLY A 668 3.34 24.41 -13.41
CA GLY A 668 2.35 24.33 -12.31
C GLY A 668 2.48 25.45 -11.27
N PHE A 669 1.44 25.64 -10.46
CA PHE A 669 1.44 26.62 -9.38
C PHE A 669 2.39 26.21 -8.24
N LEU A 670 2.70 27.15 -7.35
CA LEU A 670 3.30 26.88 -6.04
C LEU A 670 2.26 27.29 -5.00
N LYS A 671 1.52 26.33 -4.46
CA LYS A 671 0.47 26.57 -3.46
C LYS A 671 1.02 26.30 -2.07
N ASP A 672 1.07 27.33 -1.24
CA ASP A 672 1.53 27.24 0.14
C ASP A 672 0.60 26.35 0.98
N ALA A 673 1.18 25.42 1.73
CA ALA A 673 0.45 24.42 2.50
C ALA A 673 -0.23 25.02 3.75
N ASN A 674 0.28 26.14 4.26
CA ASN A 674 -0.28 26.82 5.44
C ASN A 674 -1.51 27.65 5.09
N SER A 675 -1.43 28.46 4.03
CA SER A 675 -2.48 29.40 3.62
C SER A 675 -3.45 28.83 2.60
N GLY A 676 -3.01 27.86 1.80
CA GLY A 676 -3.74 27.43 0.60
C GLY A 676 -3.70 28.45 -0.55
N LEU A 677 -2.88 29.49 -0.45
CA LEU A 677 -2.69 30.52 -1.48
C LEU A 677 -1.50 30.18 -2.38
N CYS A 678 -1.43 30.80 -3.55
CA CYS A 678 -0.40 30.56 -4.56
C CYS A 678 0.67 31.66 -4.55
N ALA A 679 1.92 31.27 -4.82
CA ALA A 679 2.99 32.22 -5.12
C ALA A 679 2.67 32.96 -6.42
N ASP A 680 2.52 34.27 -6.30
CA ASP A 680 2.01 35.18 -7.31
C ASP A 680 2.98 36.33 -7.54
N VAL A 681 3.27 36.64 -8.80
CA VAL A 681 3.96 37.88 -9.15
C VAL A 681 2.98 39.06 -9.08
N THR A 682 3.21 39.94 -8.11
CA THR A 682 2.32 41.05 -7.76
C THR A 682 1.84 41.83 -8.98
N GLY A 683 0.52 41.92 -9.14
CA GLY A 683 -0.14 42.74 -10.15
C GLY A 683 0.12 42.30 -11.60
N LEU A 684 0.41 41.01 -11.85
CA LEU A 684 0.75 40.47 -13.18
C LEU A 684 1.94 41.17 -13.85
N SER A 685 2.78 41.85 -13.06
CA SER A 685 3.90 42.63 -13.57
C SER A 685 4.99 41.74 -14.17
N GLN A 686 5.57 42.15 -15.29
CA GLN A 686 6.75 41.53 -15.90
C GLN A 686 8.01 42.41 -15.73
N ASN A 687 7.97 43.40 -14.84
CA ASN A 687 9.14 44.22 -14.55
C ASN A 687 10.08 43.49 -13.59
N ASN A 688 11.39 43.64 -13.80
CA ASN A 688 12.37 43.12 -12.86
C ASN A 688 12.19 43.76 -11.48
N ASN A 689 12.50 42.99 -10.45
CA ASN A 689 12.36 43.34 -9.03
C ASN A 689 10.91 43.45 -8.55
N THR A 690 9.95 42.92 -9.30
CA THR A 690 8.58 42.78 -8.79
C THR A 690 8.59 41.68 -7.72
N PRO A 691 8.08 41.93 -6.51
CA PRO A 691 8.02 40.93 -5.46
C PRO A 691 7.06 39.79 -5.80
N VAL A 692 7.26 38.65 -5.15
CA VAL A 692 6.31 37.53 -5.15
C VAL A 692 5.56 37.51 -3.83
N GLU A 693 4.26 37.27 -3.89
CA GLU A 693 3.35 37.27 -2.74
C GLU A 693 2.44 36.05 -2.72
N LEU A 694 1.78 35.79 -1.60
CA LEU A 694 0.66 34.88 -1.50
C LEU A 694 -0.59 35.54 -2.07
N TRP A 695 -1.21 34.90 -3.05
CA TRP A 695 -2.47 35.35 -3.62
C TRP A 695 -3.40 34.19 -3.93
N ASP A 696 -4.69 34.46 -4.07
CA ASP A 696 -5.68 33.45 -4.46
C ASP A 696 -5.22 32.72 -5.72
N CYS A 697 -5.26 31.38 -5.69
CA CYS A 697 -4.88 30.53 -6.81
C CYS A 697 -5.87 30.69 -7.98
N ASN A 698 -5.62 31.69 -8.82
CA ASN A 698 -6.53 32.13 -9.89
C ASN A 698 -6.13 31.59 -11.27
N GLY A 699 -4.98 30.93 -11.37
CA GLY A 699 -4.53 30.33 -12.62
C GLY A 699 -3.84 31.30 -13.58
N GLY A 700 -3.62 32.55 -13.18
CA GLY A 700 -2.94 33.55 -13.98
C GLY A 700 -1.51 33.16 -14.36
N ALA A 701 -1.02 33.68 -15.49
CA ALA A 701 0.34 33.44 -15.98
C ALA A 701 1.44 33.94 -15.02
N ASN A 702 1.09 34.80 -14.05
CA ASN A 702 1.93 35.28 -12.96
C ASN A 702 2.03 34.32 -11.76
N GLN A 703 1.22 33.26 -11.74
CA GLN A 703 1.30 32.17 -10.76
C GLN A 703 1.78 30.86 -11.41
N SER A 704 1.82 30.79 -12.74
CA SER A 704 2.26 29.60 -13.48
C SER A 704 3.78 29.52 -13.53
N TRP A 705 4.35 28.73 -12.63
CA TRP A 705 5.79 28.50 -12.54
C TRP A 705 6.20 27.27 -13.34
N THR A 706 7.22 27.40 -14.19
CA THR A 706 7.80 26.31 -14.97
C THR A 706 9.17 25.97 -14.38
N ALA A 707 9.24 24.85 -13.67
CA ALA A 707 10.52 24.31 -13.22
C ALA A 707 11.29 23.77 -14.42
N THR A 708 12.55 24.14 -14.57
CA THR A 708 13.41 23.68 -15.67
C THR A 708 14.54 22.77 -15.15
N PRO A 709 15.17 21.96 -16.00
CA PRO A 709 16.37 21.18 -15.63
C PRO A 709 17.53 22.04 -15.10
N ALA A 710 17.57 23.33 -15.46
CA ALA A 710 18.53 24.30 -14.94
C ALA A 710 18.18 24.81 -13.52
N LYS A 711 17.21 24.18 -12.84
CA LYS A 711 16.67 24.56 -11.53
C LYS A 711 16.00 25.94 -11.48
N GLN A 712 15.63 26.51 -12.63
CA GLN A 712 14.89 27.77 -12.64
C GLN A 712 13.41 27.52 -12.46
N LEU A 713 12.72 28.39 -11.71
CA LEU A 713 11.27 28.51 -11.70
C LEU A 713 10.88 29.69 -12.58
N GLN A 714 10.55 29.41 -13.84
CA GLN A 714 10.23 30.44 -14.83
C GLN A 714 8.76 30.84 -14.77
N VAL A 715 8.45 32.12 -14.96
CA VAL A 715 7.10 32.67 -14.98
C VAL A 715 6.96 33.66 -16.13
N SER A 716 5.77 33.76 -16.73
CA SER A 716 5.53 34.61 -17.91
C SER A 716 6.50 34.36 -19.08
N GLY A 717 7.09 33.17 -19.18
CA GLY A 717 7.94 32.70 -20.27
C GLY A 717 9.38 33.24 -20.31
N THR A 718 9.71 34.34 -19.62
CA THR A 718 11.05 34.97 -19.69
C THR A 718 11.64 35.35 -18.33
N LYS A 719 10.86 35.29 -17.26
CA LYS A 719 11.26 35.70 -15.91
C LYS A 719 11.51 34.48 -15.05
N CYS A 720 12.36 34.64 -14.05
CA CYS A 720 12.73 33.61 -13.09
C CYS A 720 12.44 34.09 -11.66
N LEU A 721 12.01 33.17 -10.79
CA LEU A 721 11.98 33.38 -9.34
C LEU A 721 13.41 33.66 -8.86
N ASP A 722 13.61 34.77 -8.16
CA ASP A 722 14.93 35.37 -7.90
C ASP A 722 15.04 35.80 -6.45
N ALA A 723 16.12 35.39 -5.78
CA ALA A 723 16.52 35.94 -4.49
C ALA A 723 17.15 37.32 -4.69
N ALA A 724 16.49 38.37 -4.17
CA ALA A 724 16.85 39.75 -4.49
C ALA A 724 18.33 40.05 -4.24
N ALA A 725 18.99 40.61 -5.26
CA ALA A 725 20.42 40.95 -5.25
C ALA A 725 21.36 39.78 -4.87
N ALA A 726 20.93 38.53 -5.12
CA ALA A 726 21.62 37.32 -4.68
C ALA A 726 21.87 37.27 -3.15
N GLY A 727 20.97 37.88 -2.37
CA GLY A 727 21.03 37.84 -0.92
C GLY A 727 20.91 36.43 -0.36
N THR A 728 21.63 36.15 0.73
CA THR A 728 21.66 34.83 1.39
C THR A 728 21.23 34.89 2.86
N ALA A 729 20.70 36.03 3.32
CA ALA A 729 20.26 36.21 4.70
C ALA A 729 18.76 35.91 4.86
N ASN A 730 18.33 35.55 6.07
CA ASN A 730 16.91 35.47 6.40
C ASN A 730 16.24 36.83 6.17
N GLY A 731 15.05 36.82 5.57
CA GLY A 731 14.33 38.04 5.17
C GLY A 731 14.79 38.65 3.85
N THR A 732 15.65 37.95 3.08
CA THR A 732 15.94 38.36 1.69
C THR A 732 14.65 38.23 0.88
N ALA A 733 14.17 39.33 0.31
CA ALA A 733 12.95 39.32 -0.50
C ALA A 733 13.09 38.39 -1.72
N VAL A 734 12.00 37.68 -2.02
CA VAL A 734 11.88 36.91 -3.25
C VAL A 734 11.09 37.72 -4.27
N GLN A 735 11.62 37.77 -5.49
CA GLN A 735 11.13 38.62 -6.57
C GLN A 735 11.19 37.87 -7.91
N ILE A 736 10.79 38.52 -8.99
CA ILE A 736 11.12 38.09 -10.35
C ILE A 736 12.20 38.95 -10.99
N TYR A 737 13.02 38.31 -11.81
CA TYR A 737 14.03 38.99 -12.62
C TYR A 737 14.17 38.27 -13.97
N ASP A 738 14.77 38.94 -14.96
CA ASP A 738 15.19 38.28 -16.20
C ASP A 738 16.04 37.05 -15.88
N CYS A 739 15.73 35.93 -16.52
CA CYS A 739 16.50 34.71 -16.32
C CYS A 739 17.97 34.94 -16.73
N ASN A 740 18.88 34.87 -15.76
CA ASN A 740 20.30 35.19 -15.91
C ASN A 740 21.23 34.02 -15.51
N GLY A 741 20.66 32.90 -15.06
CA GLY A 741 21.37 31.66 -14.78
C GLY A 741 22.19 31.64 -13.49
N THR A 742 22.17 32.72 -12.70
CA THR A 742 22.87 32.79 -11.41
C THR A 742 22.23 31.87 -10.37
N ALA A 743 22.98 31.53 -9.31
CA ALA A 743 22.48 30.70 -8.21
C ALA A 743 21.31 31.36 -7.43
N ALA A 744 21.12 32.68 -7.57
CA ALA A 744 19.97 33.40 -7.01
C ALA A 744 18.63 32.97 -7.63
N GLN A 745 18.66 32.40 -8.84
CA GLN A 745 17.49 31.96 -9.60
C GLN A 745 17.35 30.44 -9.69
N GLN A 746 18.22 29.71 -8.98
CA GLN A 746 18.23 28.26 -8.96
C GLN A 746 17.57 27.77 -7.66
N TRP A 747 16.56 26.94 -7.82
CA TRP A 747 15.70 26.43 -6.77
C TRP A 747 15.59 24.91 -6.90
N THR A 748 15.85 24.20 -5.82
CA THR A 748 15.59 22.76 -5.71
C THR A 748 14.19 22.60 -5.13
N VAL A 749 13.27 22.06 -5.93
CA VAL A 749 11.92 21.68 -5.49
C VAL A 749 12.00 20.24 -5.00
N ASN A 750 11.82 20.02 -3.70
CA ASN A 750 11.94 18.72 -3.07
C ASN A 750 10.58 18.01 -2.99
N ALA A 751 10.61 16.69 -2.87
CA ALA A 751 9.42 15.86 -2.75
C ALA A 751 8.64 16.12 -1.44
N ASP A 752 9.30 16.64 -0.40
CA ASP A 752 8.68 17.07 0.86
C ASP A 752 7.93 18.42 0.75
N GLY A 753 7.91 19.03 -0.44
CA GLY A 753 7.27 20.31 -0.71
C GLY A 753 8.16 21.53 -0.45
N SER A 754 9.37 21.37 0.10
CA SER A 754 10.28 22.49 0.28
C SER A 754 10.84 22.99 -1.06
N VAL A 755 10.95 24.32 -1.20
CA VAL A 755 11.53 24.98 -2.38
C VAL A 755 12.77 25.74 -1.93
N VAL A 756 13.95 25.16 -2.15
CA VAL A 756 15.22 25.61 -1.58
C VAL A 756 16.06 26.36 -2.60
N ASN A 757 16.39 27.62 -2.33
CA ASN A 757 17.31 28.37 -3.17
C ASN A 757 18.72 27.78 -3.07
N THR A 758 19.35 27.43 -4.19
CA THR A 758 20.66 26.78 -4.17
C THR A 758 21.81 27.73 -3.84
N GLY A 759 21.62 29.04 -4.06
CA GLY A 759 22.63 30.05 -3.72
C GLY A 759 22.76 30.29 -2.22
N SER A 760 21.66 30.23 -1.48
CA SER A 760 21.62 30.49 -0.03
C SER A 760 21.46 29.24 0.84
N GLY A 761 20.93 28.14 0.29
CA GLY A 761 20.51 26.96 1.05
C GLY A 761 19.24 27.16 1.87
N LYS A 762 18.49 28.24 1.62
CA LYS A 762 17.29 28.65 2.38
C LYS A 762 16.00 28.37 1.61
N CYS A 763 14.93 28.20 2.35
CA CYS A 763 13.60 27.87 1.84
C CYS A 763 12.85 29.13 1.39
N LEU A 764 12.01 28.98 0.35
CA LEU A 764 10.95 29.91 0.00
C LEU A 764 9.92 29.92 1.14
N ASP A 765 9.73 31.07 1.76
CA ASP A 765 8.96 31.24 3.00
C ASP A 765 7.89 32.32 2.81
N ALA A 766 6.67 32.05 3.24
CA ALA A 766 5.66 33.09 3.41
C ALA A 766 5.91 33.87 4.70
N THR A 767 6.32 35.15 4.57
CA THR A 767 6.86 35.96 5.65
C THR A 767 6.04 35.89 6.94
N GLY A 768 6.70 35.50 8.02
CA GLY A 768 6.10 35.42 9.36
C GLY A 768 5.04 34.33 9.53
N GLY A 769 4.93 33.38 8.59
CA GLY A 769 3.91 32.33 8.62
C GLY A 769 2.48 32.85 8.42
N SER A 770 2.33 34.04 7.84
CA SER A 770 1.03 34.66 7.60
C SER A 770 0.26 33.91 6.52
N THR A 771 -1.05 33.77 6.70
CA THR A 771 -1.98 33.19 5.74
C THR A 771 -2.78 34.22 4.96
N ALA A 772 -2.47 35.52 5.13
CA ALA A 772 -3.19 36.60 4.49
C ALA A 772 -2.77 36.79 3.02
N THR A 773 -3.74 37.04 2.14
CA THR A 773 -3.51 37.52 0.77
C THR A 773 -2.65 38.80 0.78
N GLY A 774 -1.66 38.85 -0.11
CA GLY A 774 -0.66 39.92 -0.19
C GLY A 774 0.56 39.73 0.74
N THR A 775 0.66 38.61 1.46
CA THR A 775 1.86 38.29 2.25
C THR A 775 3.05 38.07 1.29
N LEU A 776 4.12 38.84 1.45
CA LEU A 776 5.32 38.70 0.61
C LEU A 776 6.07 37.40 0.89
N LEU A 777 6.79 36.92 -0.11
CA LEU A 777 7.69 35.76 0.04
C LEU A 777 9.13 36.20 0.27
N GLU A 778 9.83 35.43 1.10
CA GLU A 778 11.21 35.68 1.49
C GLU A 778 12.05 34.39 1.52
N LEU A 779 13.36 34.55 1.68
CA LEU A 779 14.25 33.46 2.07
C LEU A 779 14.29 33.34 3.59
N TRP A 780 14.14 32.12 4.08
CA TRP A 780 14.31 31.82 5.50
C TRP A 780 14.97 30.45 5.72
N ASP A 781 15.60 30.26 6.89
CA ASP A 781 16.13 28.95 7.27
C ASP A 781 15.05 27.88 7.20
N CYS A 782 15.37 26.77 6.53
CA CYS A 782 14.46 25.65 6.39
C CYS A 782 14.19 25.02 7.77
N ASN A 783 12.94 25.09 8.22
CA ASN A 783 12.51 24.62 9.54
C ASN A 783 11.37 23.59 9.47
N GLY A 784 10.91 23.23 8.27
CA GLY A 784 9.84 22.26 8.05
C GLY A 784 8.43 22.81 8.36
N GLY A 785 8.30 24.13 8.55
CA GLY A 785 7.01 24.79 8.76
C GLY A 785 6.11 24.71 7.52
N ALA A 786 4.80 24.65 7.75
CA ALA A 786 3.82 24.60 6.65
C ALA A 786 3.90 25.82 5.72
N ASN A 787 4.37 26.98 6.22
CA ASN A 787 4.59 28.22 5.45
C ASN A 787 5.84 28.20 4.54
N GLN A 788 6.60 27.10 4.57
CA GLN A 788 7.75 26.83 3.70
C GLN A 788 7.51 25.61 2.79
N THR A 789 6.29 25.08 2.82
CA THR A 789 5.92 23.84 2.13
C THR A 789 4.95 24.18 1.01
N TRP A 790 5.28 23.81 -0.22
CA TRP A 790 4.59 24.24 -1.43
C TRP A 790 4.13 23.04 -2.24
N ALA A 791 2.81 22.89 -2.39
CA ALA A 791 2.22 21.94 -3.32
C ALA A 791 2.33 22.47 -4.76
N ARG A 792 2.64 21.57 -5.71
CA ARG A 792 2.60 21.87 -7.15
C ARG A 792 1.43 21.15 -7.80
N GLY A 793 0.68 21.82 -8.67
CA GLY A 793 -0.43 21.19 -9.41
C GLY A 793 -1.50 22.17 -9.89
N ASN A 794 -2.63 21.65 -10.38
CA ASN A 794 -3.83 22.39 -10.80
C ASN A 794 -4.70 22.83 -9.60
N THR A 795 -5.62 23.79 -9.79
CA THR A 795 -6.52 24.28 -8.72
C THR A 795 -7.94 23.77 -8.91
N THR A 796 -8.41 22.86 -8.06
CA THR A 796 -9.80 22.35 -8.05
C THR A 796 -10.64 22.99 -6.95
N GLY A 797 -11.86 23.41 -7.28
CA GLY A 797 -12.83 23.92 -6.31
C GLY A 797 -14.14 24.38 -6.96
N PRO A 798 -15.15 24.78 -6.18
CA PRO A 798 -16.38 25.33 -6.73
C PRO A 798 -16.14 26.64 -7.48
N LEU A 799 -17.07 27.03 -8.33
CA LEU A 799 -17.23 28.41 -8.81
C LEU A 799 -18.53 28.93 -8.24
N LYS A 800 -18.45 29.61 -7.10
CA LYS A 800 -19.62 30.12 -6.37
C LYS A 800 -19.88 31.57 -6.75
N GLY A 801 -21.07 31.84 -7.28
CA GLY A 801 -21.45 33.20 -7.69
C GLY A 801 -21.68 34.08 -6.47
N GLU A 802 -20.98 35.22 -6.38
CA GLU A 802 -21.10 36.18 -5.28
C GLU A 802 -22.52 36.77 -5.19
N GLY A 803 -23.19 36.95 -6.32
CA GLY A 803 -24.57 37.45 -6.36
C GLY A 803 -25.62 36.47 -5.83
N SER A 804 -25.39 35.15 -5.91
CA SER A 804 -26.38 34.13 -5.60
C SER A 804 -26.02 33.25 -4.39
N GLY A 805 -24.74 33.17 -4.04
CA GLY A 805 -24.20 32.20 -3.08
C GLY A 805 -24.22 30.75 -3.58
N ARG A 806 -24.55 30.52 -4.86
CA ARG A 806 -24.73 29.22 -5.51
C ARG A 806 -23.56 28.87 -6.43
N CYS A 807 -23.38 27.59 -6.69
CA CYS A 807 -22.27 27.06 -7.47
C CYS A 807 -22.64 26.87 -8.94
N VAL A 808 -21.65 27.00 -9.83
CA VAL A 808 -21.73 26.49 -11.20
C VAL A 808 -21.85 24.97 -11.13
N ASP A 809 -22.98 24.45 -11.56
CA ASP A 809 -23.37 23.05 -11.46
C ASP A 809 -23.65 22.48 -12.85
N VAL A 810 -23.21 21.25 -13.08
CA VAL A 810 -23.66 20.45 -14.23
C VAL A 810 -24.92 19.68 -13.83
N PRO A 811 -26.10 20.01 -14.40
CA PRO A 811 -27.37 19.47 -13.94
C PRO A 811 -27.44 17.94 -13.99
N ALA A 812 -28.01 17.36 -12.93
CA ALA A 812 -28.16 15.90 -12.74
C ALA A 812 -26.85 15.11 -12.86
N ALA A 813 -25.71 15.77 -12.64
CA ALA A 813 -24.37 15.22 -12.84
C ALA A 813 -24.16 14.61 -14.25
N SER A 814 -24.87 15.12 -15.26
CA SER A 814 -24.76 14.63 -16.64
C SER A 814 -23.35 14.85 -17.20
N GLN A 815 -22.78 13.84 -17.87
CA GLN A 815 -21.50 13.94 -18.57
C GLN A 815 -21.66 14.03 -20.10
N ASP A 816 -22.89 14.20 -20.59
CA ASP A 816 -23.16 14.34 -22.01
C ASP A 816 -22.62 15.66 -22.56
N ASN A 817 -21.92 15.59 -23.69
CA ASN A 817 -21.45 16.78 -24.40
C ASN A 817 -22.64 17.67 -24.78
N GLY A 818 -22.50 18.96 -24.57
CA GLY A 818 -23.57 19.94 -24.80
C GLY A 818 -24.49 20.18 -23.61
N THR A 819 -24.31 19.46 -22.49
CA THR A 819 -25.01 19.77 -21.24
C THR A 819 -24.66 21.19 -20.80
N LYS A 820 -25.67 22.01 -20.47
CA LYS A 820 -25.48 23.42 -20.10
C LYS A 820 -25.41 23.56 -18.58
N PRO A 821 -24.29 24.05 -18.03
CA PRO A 821 -24.21 24.37 -16.61
C PRO A 821 -25.18 25.48 -16.21
N ALA A 822 -25.62 25.43 -14.96
CA ALA A 822 -26.53 26.39 -14.35
C ALA A 822 -26.12 26.65 -12.90
N LEU A 823 -26.75 27.65 -12.27
CA LEU A 823 -26.63 27.81 -10.82
C LEU A 823 -27.37 26.71 -10.08
N TRP A 824 -26.74 26.18 -9.03
CA TRP A 824 -27.37 25.29 -8.07
C TRP A 824 -26.79 25.49 -6.66
N ASP A 825 -27.57 25.19 -5.63
CA ASP A 825 -27.08 25.16 -4.25
C ASP A 825 -25.77 24.36 -4.13
N CYS A 826 -24.75 24.96 -3.51
CA CYS A 826 -23.45 24.32 -3.35
C CYS A 826 -23.56 23.10 -2.44
N ASN A 827 -23.21 21.93 -2.96
CA ASN A 827 -23.34 20.64 -2.27
C ASN A 827 -22.03 19.82 -2.23
N GLY A 828 -20.96 20.31 -2.86
CA GLY A 828 -19.63 19.70 -2.83
C GLY A 828 -19.48 18.45 -3.70
N ALA A 829 -20.48 18.11 -4.51
CA ALA A 829 -20.40 16.99 -5.44
C ALA A 829 -19.50 17.30 -6.65
N ASN A 830 -19.01 16.24 -7.30
CA ASN A 830 -18.05 16.35 -8.41
C ASN A 830 -18.58 17.16 -9.61
N ASN A 831 -19.90 17.26 -9.78
CA ASN A 831 -20.54 18.07 -10.82
C ASN A 831 -20.49 19.59 -10.56
N GLN A 832 -19.95 20.01 -9.41
CA GLN A 832 -19.66 21.39 -9.04
C GLN A 832 -18.16 21.63 -8.83
N ALA A 833 -17.31 20.61 -9.01
CA ALA A 833 -15.87 20.69 -8.80
C ALA A 833 -15.17 21.08 -10.11
N TRP A 834 -14.74 22.34 -10.20
CA TRP A 834 -14.10 22.88 -11.41
C TRP A 834 -12.60 23.04 -11.21
N THR A 835 -11.80 22.41 -12.06
CA THR A 835 -10.34 22.47 -12.02
C THR A 835 -9.81 23.48 -13.03
N SER A 836 -9.14 24.52 -12.53
CA SER A 836 -8.27 25.37 -13.35
C SER A 836 -6.98 24.62 -13.67
N THR A 837 -6.76 24.36 -14.96
CA THR A 837 -5.54 23.70 -15.44
C THR A 837 -4.46 24.71 -15.82
N ALA A 838 -3.22 24.24 -15.98
CA ALA A 838 -2.11 25.05 -16.48
C ALA A 838 -2.27 25.52 -17.96
N THR A 839 -3.26 24.99 -18.70
CA THR A 839 -3.55 25.40 -20.10
C THR A 839 -4.76 26.33 -20.21
N ASP A 840 -5.13 26.99 -19.10
CA ASP A 840 -6.30 27.85 -18.96
C ASP A 840 -7.65 27.13 -19.11
N GLN A 841 -7.73 25.79 -19.14
CA GLN A 841 -9.04 25.13 -19.17
C GLN A 841 -9.69 25.11 -17.78
N LEU A 842 -11.02 25.24 -17.73
CA LEU A 842 -11.84 24.92 -16.56
C LEU A 842 -12.50 23.57 -16.79
N THR A 843 -11.94 22.52 -16.18
CA THR A 843 -12.43 21.14 -16.33
C THR A 843 -13.41 20.77 -15.22
N VAL A 844 -14.34 19.88 -15.53
CA VAL A 844 -15.24 19.18 -14.58
C VAL A 844 -15.26 17.70 -14.96
N TYR A 845 -15.30 16.82 -13.96
CA TYR A 845 -15.09 15.37 -14.13
C TYR A 845 -13.78 15.01 -14.86
N ASP A 846 -12.76 15.86 -14.72
CA ASP A 846 -11.43 15.78 -15.33
C ASP A 846 -11.36 15.80 -16.87
N THR A 847 -12.43 15.42 -17.58
CA THR A 847 -12.45 15.19 -19.04
C THR A 847 -13.35 16.16 -19.81
N LYS A 848 -14.20 16.92 -19.10
CA LYS A 848 -15.11 17.89 -19.71
C LYS A 848 -14.65 19.29 -19.40
N CYS A 849 -14.71 20.16 -20.40
CA CYS A 849 -14.32 21.55 -20.29
C CYS A 849 -15.56 22.44 -20.38
N LEU A 850 -15.59 23.50 -19.56
CA LEU A 850 -16.52 24.60 -19.77
C LEU A 850 -16.22 25.25 -21.14
N GLU A 851 -17.20 25.28 -22.03
CA GLU A 851 -17.05 25.70 -23.42
C GLU A 851 -18.09 26.76 -23.77
N VAL A 852 -17.66 27.82 -24.47
CA VAL A 852 -18.60 28.75 -25.11
C VAL A 852 -19.23 28.09 -26.34
N ILE A 853 -20.57 27.99 -26.37
CA ILE A 853 -21.30 27.28 -27.41
C ILE A 853 -20.92 27.84 -28.79
N GLY A 854 -20.41 26.96 -29.67
CA GLY A 854 -20.02 27.29 -31.04
C GLY A 854 -18.88 28.32 -31.15
N ALA A 855 -18.08 28.50 -30.10
CA ALA A 855 -17.04 29.54 -30.00
C ALA A 855 -17.59 30.97 -30.27
N GLY A 856 -18.86 31.22 -29.93
CA GLY A 856 -19.49 32.51 -30.12
C GLY A 856 -18.82 33.63 -29.34
N THR A 857 -18.95 34.87 -29.83
CA THR A 857 -18.34 36.07 -29.23
C THR A 857 -19.35 37.15 -28.88
N THR A 858 -20.65 36.91 -29.10
CA THR A 858 -21.76 37.83 -28.80
C THR A 858 -22.22 37.71 -27.35
N ASP A 859 -22.70 38.82 -26.76
CA ASP A 859 -23.32 38.80 -25.42
C ASP A 859 -24.55 37.89 -25.42
N GLY A 860 -24.74 37.12 -24.35
CA GLY A 860 -25.83 36.16 -24.20
C GLY A 860 -25.57 34.81 -24.89
N THR A 861 -24.36 34.56 -25.37
CA THR A 861 -24.00 33.22 -25.88
C THR A 861 -23.87 32.27 -24.70
N GLY A 862 -24.67 31.21 -24.66
CA GLY A 862 -24.63 30.23 -23.58
C GLY A 862 -23.30 29.47 -23.49
N VAL A 863 -23.06 28.86 -22.34
CA VAL A 863 -21.96 27.91 -22.12
C VAL A 863 -22.48 26.48 -21.98
N GLN A 864 -21.61 25.52 -22.26
CA GLN A 864 -21.88 24.09 -22.14
C GLN A 864 -20.64 23.37 -21.60
N ILE A 865 -20.80 22.11 -21.17
CA ILE A 865 -19.66 21.21 -21.04
C ILE A 865 -19.48 20.41 -22.32
N ASN A 866 -18.23 20.22 -22.74
CA ASN A 866 -17.88 19.41 -23.89
C ASN A 866 -16.56 18.69 -23.64
N ALA A 867 -16.25 17.68 -24.44
CA ALA A 867 -14.94 17.03 -24.38
C ALA A 867 -13.83 18.07 -24.57
N CYS A 868 -12.83 18.04 -23.69
CA CYS A 868 -11.71 18.97 -23.76
C CYS A 868 -10.95 18.81 -25.09
N ASN A 869 -10.77 19.90 -25.83
CA ASN A 869 -10.16 19.92 -27.17
C ASN A 869 -9.05 20.98 -27.30
N GLY A 870 -8.72 21.69 -26.21
CA GLY A 870 -7.65 22.69 -26.17
C GLY A 870 -7.96 23.99 -26.92
N SER A 871 -9.19 24.19 -27.41
CA SER A 871 -9.57 25.40 -28.14
C SER A 871 -9.71 26.60 -27.21
N ALA A 872 -9.55 27.82 -27.76
CA ALA A 872 -9.76 29.07 -27.03
C ALA A 872 -11.20 29.24 -26.49
N ALA A 873 -12.18 28.50 -27.03
CA ALA A 873 -13.56 28.48 -26.53
C ALA A 873 -13.68 27.75 -25.18
N GLN A 874 -12.70 26.92 -24.82
CA GLN A 874 -12.63 26.16 -23.58
C GLN A 874 -11.63 26.71 -22.57
N GLN A 875 -10.93 27.78 -22.94
CA GLN A 875 -9.93 28.41 -22.11
C GLN A 875 -10.52 29.64 -21.39
N TRP A 876 -10.37 29.69 -20.08
CA TRP A 876 -10.94 30.66 -19.16
C TRP A 876 -9.89 31.15 -18.18
N ARG A 877 -9.77 32.47 -18.07
CA ARG A 877 -8.95 33.14 -17.05
C ARG A 877 -9.83 33.50 -15.87
N VAL A 878 -9.66 32.80 -14.76
CA VAL A 878 -10.26 33.18 -13.48
C VAL A 878 -9.43 34.34 -12.91
N ARG A 879 -10.05 35.47 -12.56
CA ARG A 879 -9.36 36.71 -12.15
C ARG A 879 -9.59 37.01 -10.66
N ALA A 880 -8.70 37.81 -10.10
CA ALA A 880 -8.73 38.23 -8.70
C ALA A 880 -9.93 39.12 -8.32
N ASP A 881 -10.59 39.76 -9.28
CA ASP A 881 -11.84 40.51 -9.07
C ASP A 881 -13.09 39.61 -9.08
N GLY A 882 -12.88 38.28 -9.11
CA GLY A 882 -13.91 37.26 -9.20
C GLY A 882 -14.41 37.03 -10.63
N THR A 883 -13.95 37.77 -11.64
CA THR A 883 -14.41 37.54 -13.02
C THR A 883 -13.78 36.29 -13.63
N VAL A 884 -14.56 35.52 -14.39
CA VAL A 884 -14.07 34.33 -15.13
C VAL A 884 -14.18 34.64 -16.61
N VAL A 885 -13.06 34.91 -17.28
CA VAL A 885 -13.05 35.47 -18.65
C VAL A 885 -12.64 34.44 -19.68
N ASN A 886 -13.51 34.16 -20.65
CA ASN A 886 -13.18 33.29 -21.77
C ASN A 886 -12.12 33.95 -22.67
N THR A 887 -11.08 33.21 -23.03
CA THR A 887 -9.94 33.75 -23.79
C THR A 887 -10.24 33.96 -25.27
N GLY A 888 -11.12 33.15 -25.87
CA GLY A 888 -11.52 33.28 -27.28
C GLY A 888 -12.42 34.48 -27.55
N SER A 889 -13.33 34.79 -26.62
CA SER A 889 -14.28 35.91 -26.77
C SER A 889 -13.88 37.18 -26.02
N GLY A 890 -13.03 37.08 -25.00
CA GLY A 890 -12.67 38.19 -24.10
C GLY A 890 -13.79 38.58 -23.12
N LYS A 891 -14.85 37.76 -22.98
CA LYS A 891 -16.06 38.04 -22.20
C LYS A 891 -16.12 37.24 -20.90
N CYS A 892 -16.88 37.74 -19.93
CA CYS A 892 -17.02 37.15 -18.61
C CYS A 892 -18.12 36.08 -18.59
N LEU A 893 -17.91 35.02 -17.81
CA LEU A 893 -18.96 34.08 -17.40
C LEU A 893 -19.97 34.85 -16.55
N ASP A 894 -21.21 34.83 -17.00
CA ASP A 894 -22.32 35.63 -16.50
C ASP A 894 -23.51 34.71 -16.18
N VAL A 895 -24.19 34.99 -15.08
CA VAL A 895 -25.48 34.38 -14.78
C VAL A 895 -26.59 35.11 -15.52
N THR A 896 -27.25 34.44 -16.48
CA THR A 896 -28.26 35.04 -17.36
C THR A 896 -29.28 35.88 -16.59
N GLY A 897 -29.38 37.17 -16.93
CA GLY A 897 -30.33 38.10 -16.33
C GLY A 897 -30.10 38.41 -14.85
N ALA A 898 -28.90 38.12 -14.33
CA ALA A 898 -28.55 38.23 -12.91
C ALA A 898 -29.50 37.46 -11.98
N GLY A 899 -30.07 36.35 -12.46
CA GLY A 899 -30.92 35.49 -11.64
C GLY A 899 -30.15 34.84 -10.49
N THR A 900 -30.85 34.48 -9.42
CA THR A 900 -30.24 33.91 -8.21
C THR A 900 -30.79 32.55 -7.81
N ALA A 901 -31.80 32.03 -8.52
CA ALA A 901 -32.44 30.76 -8.23
C ALA A 901 -31.68 29.57 -8.85
N ASP A 902 -31.90 28.37 -8.32
CA ASP A 902 -31.45 27.13 -8.95
C ASP A 902 -31.98 27.02 -10.39
N ASN A 903 -31.20 26.38 -11.25
CA ASN A 903 -31.42 26.26 -12.70
C ASN A 903 -31.32 27.57 -13.48
N THR A 904 -30.84 28.66 -12.89
CA THR A 904 -30.54 29.87 -13.67
C THR A 904 -29.37 29.58 -14.62
N PRO A 905 -29.52 29.72 -15.95
CA PRO A 905 -28.47 29.39 -16.92
C PRO A 905 -27.26 30.33 -16.85
N LEU A 906 -26.15 29.87 -17.43
CA LEU A 906 -24.92 30.65 -17.60
C LEU A 906 -24.69 31.01 -19.07
N GLU A 907 -24.10 32.18 -19.28
CA GLU A 907 -23.75 32.73 -20.59
C GLU A 907 -22.43 33.51 -20.53
N ILE A 908 -21.94 33.96 -21.67
CA ILE A 908 -20.88 34.97 -21.73
C ILE A 908 -21.48 36.36 -21.97
N TRP A 909 -20.96 37.35 -21.26
CA TRP A 909 -21.37 38.74 -21.41
C TRP A 909 -20.18 39.69 -21.26
N THR A 910 -20.28 40.87 -21.86
CA THR A 910 -19.31 41.96 -21.70
C THR A 910 -19.04 42.19 -20.21
N CYS A 911 -17.77 42.08 -19.81
CA CYS A 911 -17.38 42.24 -18.41
C CYS A 911 -17.78 43.63 -17.89
N ASN A 912 -18.67 43.66 -16.91
CA ASN A 912 -19.27 44.89 -16.38
C ASN A 912 -19.11 45.03 -14.85
N GLY A 913 -18.52 44.04 -14.19
CA GLY A 913 -18.24 44.05 -12.76
C GLY A 913 -19.48 43.85 -11.87
N GLY A 914 -20.60 43.41 -12.44
CA GLY A 914 -21.78 43.01 -11.68
C GLY A 914 -21.52 41.76 -10.85
N SER A 915 -22.24 41.61 -9.73
CA SER A 915 -22.11 40.45 -8.83
C SER A 915 -22.53 39.12 -9.49
N ASN A 916 -23.29 39.17 -10.60
CA ASN A 916 -23.63 38.03 -11.44
C ASN A 916 -22.50 37.58 -12.39
N GLN A 917 -21.37 38.31 -12.41
CA GLN A 917 -20.13 37.95 -13.12
C GLN A 917 -18.95 37.71 -12.16
N SER A 918 -19.21 37.69 -10.84
CA SER A 918 -18.18 37.56 -9.82
C SER A 918 -18.33 36.20 -9.13
N TRP A 919 -17.20 35.49 -9.03
CA TRP A 919 -17.12 34.10 -8.64
C TRP A 919 -16.00 33.90 -7.60
N SER A 920 -16.31 33.18 -6.52
CA SER A 920 -15.32 32.71 -5.53
C SER A 920 -15.10 31.21 -5.60
N ARG A 921 -13.98 30.77 -5.04
CA ARG A 921 -13.56 29.37 -4.95
C ARG A 921 -13.89 28.73 -3.58
N THR A 922 -14.65 29.40 -2.72
CA THR A 922 -14.87 29.04 -1.30
C THR A 922 -16.33 29.02 -0.84
#